data_AF-A0A853D6P1-F1
#
_entry.id   AF-A0A853D6P1-F1
#
_cell.length_a   1.000
_cell.length_b   1.000
_cell.length_c   1.000
_cell.angle_alpha   90.00
_cell.angle_beta   90.00
_cell.angle_gamma   90.00
#
_symmetry.space_group_name_H-M   'P 1'
#
loop_
_entity.id
_entity.type
_entity.pdbx_description
1 polymer ?
#
loop_
_entity_poly.entity_id
_entity_poly.type
_entity_poly.pdbx_seq_one_letter_code
_entity_poly.pdbx_strand_id
1 'polypeptide(L)'
;MKHFWIILSMCVMCFTNLFAQKPDKLTSAELFHEIQKLNFLGTALYVAAHPDDENTSLISYLANHDKARTVYISLTRGDGGQNLIGPELSELLGVLRTQELLAARHIDGGEQRFSRANDFGFSKHPNETLKIWDKDMVLADVVWVIRNIKPDVIINRFDHRTPGSTHGHHTSSAILSMEAFDLANDPNAYTEQLDLTSPWQPKRIFYNTSWWQYGSQEAFEKVDKSGMVKLDVGTYYAELGLSNNEIAAMSRSQHLCQGFGRLTDRGSDNEYIELLKGDMPKNNNVFEGINTTWSRVEGGEAVGNILYEVEANFDFQTPSKHIPQLVEAYQLLQQVKDEHWRTLKSQELKNIILAASGLYLEASSASASATPGSKVTVNIETINRSSPSVVLKEIQMIGVDAQLSPNKTLNDNQRENFEINFTVPENIAYTSPYWLKEPGTLGTYTVNDQNLIGQPETPSAFKAVFTVLVSGVEIPFEKEVVHRYSRPDKGELYEPFAILPEVTSKIDEKVLIFADADSKEVQVKIRAGKNDVSGSVSLSHPSGWVVTPSSIPFSIAQKGEEISVAFQVTPPDTESEGKIAPKVTVANKVYDRELIEINYDHIPKQSVLLPSEAKVVRMDIKKSGEHIAYIMGAGDNVPESLEQIGYQVHLVDPNDIQNGDLDKYDAVVVGIRAYNVVEALKFKQPVLFDYVQNGGTMIVQYNTAGRWASQFENIAPYDVTLSRDRVTDENAKVDILAPEHPLVNFPNTISEKDFDGWVQERGLYFPSQWSSEFTPILSMKDEGESEKQGSLIVAPYGEGHYIYTGLSFFRELPVGVSGAYKLFANMLSIGKSEVKKQSNVKG
;
A
#
# COMPACT_ATOMS: atom_id res chain seq x y z
N MET A 1 -32.17 -22.29 50.07
CA MET A 1 -31.05 -23.19 49.70
C MET A 1 -30.78 -22.97 48.21
N LYS A 2 -29.57 -22.47 47.91
CA LYS A 2 -28.71 -22.78 46.74
C LYS A 2 -29.39 -22.77 45.35
N HIS A 3 -29.05 -21.91 44.39
CA HIS A 3 -27.73 -21.53 43.86
C HIS A 3 -27.92 -20.18 43.09
N PHE A 4 -27.39 -19.01 43.47
CA PHE A 4 -25.99 -18.54 43.36
C PHE A 4 -25.24 -19.14 42.18
N TRP A 5 -25.15 -18.41 41.05
CA TRP A 5 -24.07 -18.40 40.03
C TRP A 5 -24.55 -17.69 38.75
N ILE A 6 -24.80 -16.37 38.80
CA ILE A 6 -24.72 -15.48 37.62
C ILE A 6 -24.17 -14.12 38.09
N ILE A 7 -22.92 -14.12 38.56
CA ILE A 7 -22.08 -12.92 38.65
C ILE A 7 -20.69 -13.36 38.19
N LEU A 8 -20.47 -13.35 36.88
CA LEU A 8 -19.18 -13.03 36.25
C LEU A 8 -19.37 -12.97 34.72
N SER A 9 -20.20 -12.05 34.21
CA SER A 9 -19.85 -11.44 32.91
C SER A 9 -18.69 -10.51 33.21
N MET A 10 -17.50 -11.10 33.25
CA MET A 10 -16.24 -10.39 33.23
C MET A 10 -16.28 -9.58 31.94
N CYS A 11 -16.47 -8.26 32.08
CA CYS A 11 -16.18 -7.31 31.03
C CYS A 11 -14.71 -7.49 30.68
N VAL A 12 -14.42 -8.37 29.73
CA VAL A 12 -13.18 -8.32 28.97
C VAL A 12 -13.38 -7.17 27.99
N MET A 13 -13.25 -5.94 28.51
CA MET A 13 -12.78 -4.84 27.68
C MET A 13 -11.33 -5.19 27.35
N CYS A 14 -11.11 -5.95 26.27
CA CYS A 14 -9.85 -5.87 25.57
C CYS A 14 -9.77 -4.45 25.02
N PHE A 15 -9.18 -3.55 25.81
CA PHE A 15 -8.60 -2.34 25.27
C PHE A 15 -7.42 -2.78 24.42
N THR A 16 -7.66 -3.10 23.15
CA THR A 16 -6.61 -2.99 22.15
C THR A 16 -6.30 -1.50 22.09
N ASN A 17 -5.26 -1.08 22.82
CA ASN A 17 -4.78 0.27 22.70
C ASN A 17 -4.10 0.39 21.33
N LEU A 18 -4.88 0.78 20.33
CA LEU A 18 -4.36 1.25 19.05
C LEU A 18 -3.79 2.65 19.32
N PHE A 19 -2.50 2.72 19.59
CA PHE A 19 -1.77 3.95 19.94
C PHE A 19 -1.21 4.68 18.71
N ALA A 20 -1.44 4.20 17.50
CA ALA A 20 -0.77 4.64 16.26
C ALA A 20 -0.92 6.13 15.90
N GLN A 21 -1.79 6.88 16.60
CA GLN A 21 -1.99 8.30 16.36
C GLN A 21 -1.35 9.19 17.44
N LYS A 22 -0.91 8.67 18.59
CA LYS A 22 -0.47 9.51 19.71
C LYS A 22 1.03 9.82 19.64
N PRO A 23 1.47 11.02 20.07
CA PRO A 23 2.89 11.29 20.26
C PRO A 23 3.52 10.32 21.25
N ASP A 24 4.75 9.90 20.96
CA ASP A 24 5.50 8.97 21.80
C ASP A 24 5.77 9.53 23.20
N LYS A 25 5.65 8.63 24.17
CA LYS A 25 5.94 8.88 25.58
C LYS A 25 6.83 7.76 26.08
N LEU A 26 8.14 7.92 25.86
CA LEU A 26 9.13 6.93 26.27
C LEU A 26 9.08 6.73 27.79
N THR A 27 9.01 5.48 28.20
CA THR A 27 9.32 5.04 29.56
C THR A 27 10.81 5.24 29.86
N SER A 28 11.21 5.19 31.13
CA SER A 28 12.64 5.31 31.47
C SER A 28 13.49 4.16 30.90
N ALA A 29 12.91 2.98 30.70
CA ALA A 29 13.58 1.86 30.03
C ALA A 29 13.78 2.11 28.53
N GLU A 30 12.75 2.60 27.82
CA GLU A 30 12.88 2.96 26.41
C GLU A 30 13.83 4.14 26.21
N LEU A 31 13.80 5.13 27.11
CA LEU A 31 14.76 6.24 27.09
C LEU A 31 16.21 5.78 27.27
N PHE A 32 16.45 4.81 28.16
CA PHE A 32 17.76 4.18 28.29
C PHE A 32 18.18 3.49 27.00
N HIS A 33 17.27 2.72 26.38
CA HIS A 33 17.51 2.05 25.10
C HIS A 33 17.87 3.05 23.98
N GLU A 34 17.21 4.21 23.92
CA GLU A 34 17.52 5.28 22.97
C GLU A 34 18.91 5.92 23.22
N ILE A 35 19.38 6.00 24.47
CA ILE A 35 20.76 6.42 24.77
C ILE A 35 21.78 5.40 24.21
N GLN A 36 21.48 4.10 24.30
CA GLN A 36 22.34 3.07 23.71
C GLN A 36 22.41 3.19 22.18
N LYS A 37 21.27 3.46 21.52
CA LYS A 37 21.22 3.78 20.08
C LYS A 37 21.98 5.05 19.73
N LEU A 38 21.87 6.09 20.55
CA LEU A 38 22.63 7.33 20.36
C LEU A 38 24.14 7.06 20.30
N ASN A 39 24.64 6.15 21.14
CA ASN A 39 26.05 5.76 21.24
C ASN A 39 26.55 4.83 20.12
N PHE A 40 25.67 4.34 19.24
CA PHE A 40 26.03 3.50 18.10
C PHE A 40 25.97 4.30 16.78
N LEU A 41 27.11 4.35 16.08
CA LEU A 41 27.29 5.04 14.81
C LEU A 41 27.46 4.02 13.67
N GLY A 42 26.43 3.22 13.42
CA GLY A 42 26.38 2.30 12.28
C GLY A 42 25.00 2.30 11.62
N THR A 43 24.97 2.08 10.31
CA THR A 43 23.72 2.09 9.53
C THR A 43 23.58 0.85 8.64
N ALA A 44 22.42 0.21 8.69
CA ALA A 44 22.03 -0.89 7.81
C ALA A 44 20.88 -0.46 6.88
N LEU A 45 20.98 -0.82 5.59
CA LEU A 45 19.90 -0.67 4.63
C LEU A 45 19.37 -2.06 4.23
N TYR A 46 18.10 -2.33 4.51
CA TYR A 46 17.38 -3.50 4.04
C TYR A 46 16.65 -3.16 2.74
N VAL A 47 16.76 -4.00 1.71
CA VAL A 47 16.16 -3.75 0.39
C VAL A 47 15.25 -4.91 -0.01
N ALA A 48 14.00 -4.59 -0.35
CA ALA A 48 13.06 -5.52 -0.98
C ALA A 48 12.09 -4.78 -1.91
N ALA A 49 11.12 -5.49 -2.47
CA ALA A 49 10.26 -4.96 -3.52
C ALA A 49 8.96 -4.36 -2.98
N HIS A 50 8.32 -5.01 -2.02
CA HIS A 50 6.99 -4.67 -1.53
C HIS A 50 6.96 -4.47 -0.01
N PRO A 51 6.04 -3.66 0.53
CA PRO A 51 5.64 -3.79 1.93
C PRO A 51 5.32 -5.26 2.23
N ASP A 52 5.64 -5.81 3.40
CA ASP A 52 5.44 -7.21 3.80
C ASP A 52 6.55 -8.21 3.39
N ASP A 53 7.41 -7.85 2.43
CA ASP A 53 8.58 -8.66 2.06
C ASP A 53 9.63 -8.69 3.19
N GLU A 54 9.63 -7.67 4.05
CA GLU A 54 10.71 -7.46 4.99
C GLU A 54 10.81 -8.56 6.04
N ASN A 55 12.03 -8.91 6.42
CA ASN A 55 12.26 -9.72 7.61
C ASN A 55 12.20 -8.83 8.85
N THR A 56 11.02 -8.69 9.43
CA THR A 56 10.80 -7.86 10.64
C THR A 56 11.66 -8.29 11.82
N SER A 57 11.98 -9.60 11.95
CA SER A 57 12.88 -10.10 13.00
C SER A 57 14.30 -9.59 12.83
N LEU A 58 14.82 -9.59 11.61
CA LEU A 58 16.15 -9.09 11.31
C LEU A 58 16.25 -7.56 11.42
N ILE A 59 15.25 -6.82 10.92
CA ILE A 59 15.18 -5.36 11.08
C ILE A 59 15.16 -4.99 12.57
N SER A 60 14.26 -5.61 13.33
CA SER A 60 14.16 -5.41 14.79
C SER A 60 15.46 -5.76 15.50
N TYR A 61 16.15 -6.83 15.08
CA TYR A 61 17.41 -7.25 15.70
C TYR A 61 18.51 -6.20 15.47
N LEU A 62 18.70 -5.74 14.24
CA LEU A 62 19.69 -4.71 13.95
C LEU A 62 19.37 -3.39 14.69
N ALA A 63 18.09 -3.00 14.74
CA ALA A 63 17.66 -1.78 15.42
C ALA A 63 17.75 -1.86 16.95
N ASN A 64 17.41 -2.99 17.57
CA ASN A 64 17.24 -3.10 19.02
C ASN A 64 18.32 -3.91 19.73
N HIS A 65 18.97 -4.86 19.07
CA HIS A 65 20.12 -5.59 19.63
C HIS A 65 21.42 -4.86 19.32
N ASP A 66 21.74 -4.72 18.03
CA ASP A 66 22.98 -4.06 17.58
C ASP A 66 22.93 -2.54 17.79
N LYS A 67 21.73 -1.98 17.96
CA LYS A 67 21.47 -0.53 18.08
C LYS A 67 21.79 0.24 16.80
N ALA A 68 21.83 -0.44 15.66
CA ALA A 68 22.09 0.15 14.36
C ALA A 68 20.89 0.94 13.85
N ARG A 69 21.15 2.10 13.24
CA ARG A 69 20.14 2.76 12.42
C ARG A 69 19.78 1.83 11.26
N THR A 70 18.56 1.32 11.26
CA THR A 70 18.13 0.31 10.29
C THR A 70 17.03 0.89 9.41
N VAL A 71 17.29 1.01 8.11
CA VAL A 71 16.37 1.60 7.14
C VAL A 71 15.89 0.51 6.19
N TYR A 72 14.60 0.38 5.99
CA TYR A 72 14.01 -0.47 4.96
C TYR A 72 13.61 0.38 3.76
N ILE A 73 14.12 0.04 2.57
CA ILE A 73 13.57 0.52 1.30
C ILE A 73 12.73 -0.58 0.65
N SER A 74 11.44 -0.31 0.54
CA SER A 74 10.56 -1.05 -0.36
C SER A 74 10.56 -0.33 -1.71
N LEU A 75 10.89 -1.01 -2.81
CA LEU A 75 10.91 -0.32 -4.11
C LEU A 75 9.52 0.21 -4.50
N THR A 76 8.46 -0.54 -4.19
CA THR A 76 7.08 -0.12 -4.44
C THR A 76 6.34 0.21 -3.14
N ARG A 77 5.12 0.75 -3.25
CA ARG A 77 4.21 0.92 -2.11
C ARG A 77 3.22 -0.25 -1.97
N GLY A 78 3.38 -1.32 -2.76
CA GLY A 78 2.52 -2.51 -2.70
C GLY A 78 1.10 -2.28 -3.25
N ASP A 79 0.98 -1.36 -4.20
CA ASP A 79 -0.27 -0.90 -4.78
C ASP A 79 -1.03 -2.01 -5.53
N GLY A 80 -0.31 -2.98 -6.08
CA GLY A 80 -0.85 -4.15 -6.79
C GLY A 80 -1.30 -5.31 -5.89
N GLY A 81 -1.25 -5.13 -4.57
CA GLY A 81 -1.61 -6.14 -3.57
C GLY A 81 -3.11 -6.38 -3.39
N GLN A 82 -3.45 -7.28 -2.47
CA GLN A 82 -4.84 -7.54 -2.06
C GLN A 82 -5.19 -6.69 -0.83
N ASN A 83 -6.48 -6.44 -0.58
CA ASN A 83 -6.92 -5.76 0.63
C ASN A 83 -7.97 -6.60 1.36
N LEU A 84 -7.63 -7.09 2.54
CA LEU A 84 -8.49 -7.91 3.39
C LEU A 84 -9.49 -7.08 4.20
N ILE A 85 -9.17 -5.82 4.49
CA ILE A 85 -9.88 -5.02 5.51
C ILE A 85 -10.77 -3.92 4.92
N GLY A 86 -10.67 -3.67 3.62
CA GLY A 86 -11.58 -2.74 2.95
C GLY A 86 -11.35 -2.60 1.45
N PRO A 87 -11.92 -1.54 0.84
CA PRO A 87 -12.09 -1.46 -0.61
C PRO A 87 -10.91 -0.78 -1.33
N GLU A 88 -9.87 -0.31 -0.63
CA GLU A 88 -8.76 0.37 -1.28
C GLU A 88 -7.98 -0.60 -2.17
N LEU A 89 -7.74 -0.18 -3.41
CA LEU A 89 -6.96 -0.86 -4.44
C LEU A 89 -5.98 0.13 -5.06
N SER A 90 -4.98 -0.37 -5.78
CA SER A 90 -4.02 0.43 -6.53
C SER A 90 -3.37 1.51 -5.65
N GLU A 91 -3.33 2.77 -6.08
CA GLU A 91 -2.65 3.86 -5.40
C GLU A 91 -3.22 4.11 -3.99
N LEU A 92 -4.52 3.88 -3.78
CA LEU A 92 -5.14 4.01 -2.46
C LEU A 92 -4.66 2.91 -1.50
N LEU A 93 -4.47 1.68 -2.02
CA LEU A 93 -3.88 0.60 -1.24
C LEU A 93 -2.42 0.91 -0.91
N GLY A 94 -1.67 1.52 -1.84
CA GLY A 94 -0.31 2.00 -1.58
C GLY A 94 -0.22 3.01 -0.44
N VAL A 95 -1.18 3.94 -0.36
CA VAL A 95 -1.26 4.91 0.76
C VAL A 95 -1.53 4.19 2.08
N LEU A 96 -2.45 3.23 2.10
CA LEU A 96 -2.74 2.40 3.28
C LEU A 96 -1.50 1.61 3.72
N ARG A 97 -0.88 0.85 2.81
CA ARG A 97 0.31 0.02 3.08
C ARG A 97 1.53 0.83 3.47
N THR A 98 1.65 2.06 2.98
CA THR A 98 2.67 3.01 3.44
C THR A 98 2.51 3.30 4.93
N GLN A 99 1.29 3.58 5.39
CA GLN A 99 1.02 3.83 6.80
C GLN A 99 1.15 2.57 7.67
N GLU A 100 0.78 1.39 7.15
CA GLU A 100 1.01 0.11 7.84
C GLU A 100 2.50 -0.18 8.02
N LEU A 101 3.34 0.11 7.02
CA LEU A 101 4.80 0.02 7.17
C LEU A 101 5.33 1.01 8.20
N LEU A 102 4.86 2.25 8.21
CA LEU A 102 5.28 3.24 9.21
C LEU A 102 4.89 2.78 10.62
N ALA A 103 3.69 2.23 10.80
CA ALA A 103 3.27 1.62 12.06
C ALA A 103 4.14 0.41 12.44
N ALA A 104 4.51 -0.45 11.48
CA ALA A 104 5.41 -1.58 11.71
C ALA A 104 6.80 -1.11 12.17
N ARG A 105 7.36 -0.11 11.47
CA ARG A 105 8.65 0.51 11.75
C ARG A 105 8.69 1.21 13.10
N HIS A 106 7.59 1.84 13.49
CA HIS A 106 7.43 2.42 14.82
C HIS A 106 7.56 1.38 15.94
N ILE A 107 7.15 0.14 15.70
CA ILE A 107 7.27 -0.96 16.68
C ILE A 107 8.66 -1.60 16.66
N ASP A 108 9.21 -1.90 15.48
CA ASP A 108 10.51 -2.58 15.37
C ASP A 108 11.73 -1.64 15.45
N GLY A 109 11.52 -0.33 15.41
CA GLY A 109 12.57 0.68 15.49
C GLY A 109 13.32 0.93 14.19
N GLY A 110 12.86 0.37 13.06
CA GLY A 110 13.39 0.69 11.74
C GLY A 110 12.87 2.03 11.18
N GLU A 111 13.38 2.43 10.02
CA GLU A 111 12.87 3.56 9.23
C GLU A 111 12.37 3.08 7.86
N GLN A 112 11.39 3.77 7.27
CA GLN A 112 10.84 3.41 5.96
C GLN A 112 11.30 4.38 4.85
N ARG A 113 11.65 3.84 3.68
CA ARG A 113 11.86 4.57 2.42
C ARG A 113 11.16 3.87 1.26
N PHE A 114 10.95 4.60 0.17
CA PHE A 114 10.36 4.08 -1.06
C PHE A 114 11.07 4.59 -2.31
N SER A 115 11.04 3.84 -3.40
CA SER A 115 11.36 4.39 -4.72
C SER A 115 10.10 4.97 -5.40
N ARG A 116 10.24 5.42 -6.65
CA ARG A 116 9.10 5.78 -7.51
C ARG A 116 8.48 4.59 -8.22
N ALA A 117 9.02 3.38 -8.11
CA ALA A 117 8.44 2.20 -8.74
C ALA A 117 7.00 1.95 -8.25
N ASN A 118 6.14 1.57 -9.18
CA ASN A 118 4.76 1.17 -8.93
C ASN A 118 4.65 -0.36 -8.95
N ASP A 119 3.86 -0.93 -8.05
CA ASP A 119 3.53 -2.35 -8.10
C ASP A 119 2.42 -2.57 -9.12
N PHE A 120 2.80 -2.93 -10.35
CA PHE A 120 1.87 -3.20 -11.45
C PHE A 120 1.30 -4.63 -11.43
N GLY A 121 1.53 -5.39 -10.36
CA GLY A 121 1.10 -6.78 -10.22
C GLY A 121 2.17 -7.80 -10.60
N PHE A 122 1.75 -9.08 -10.66
CA PHE A 122 2.68 -10.20 -10.77
C PHE A 122 3.39 -10.21 -12.13
N SER A 123 4.71 -10.06 -12.11
CA SER A 123 5.64 -10.31 -13.22
C SER A 123 6.47 -11.55 -12.94
N LYS A 124 6.87 -12.29 -13.98
CA LYS A 124 7.66 -13.52 -13.82
C LYS A 124 9.15 -13.27 -13.77
N HIS A 125 9.63 -12.38 -14.64
CA HIS A 125 11.06 -12.16 -14.86
C HIS A 125 11.45 -10.71 -14.64
N PRO A 126 12.68 -10.46 -14.16
CA PRO A 126 13.16 -9.10 -13.93
C PRO A 126 13.26 -8.27 -15.21
N ASN A 127 13.42 -8.88 -16.40
CA ASN A 127 13.48 -8.13 -17.66
C ASN A 127 12.18 -7.38 -17.94
N GLU A 128 11.03 -8.03 -17.71
CA GLU A 128 9.70 -7.41 -17.83
C GLU A 128 9.55 -6.29 -16.80
N THR A 129 9.87 -6.59 -15.55
CA THR A 129 9.83 -5.61 -14.45
C THR A 129 10.65 -4.37 -14.74
N LEU A 130 11.94 -4.53 -15.06
CA LEU A 130 12.87 -3.43 -15.27
C LEU A 130 12.54 -2.62 -16.53
N LYS A 131 11.85 -3.22 -17.50
CA LYS A 131 11.30 -2.49 -18.65
C LYS A 131 10.12 -1.62 -18.24
N ILE A 132 9.18 -2.16 -17.46
CA ILE A 132 7.98 -1.43 -17.00
C ILE A 132 8.35 -0.33 -16.01
N TRP A 133 9.23 -0.63 -15.04
CA TRP A 133 9.71 0.30 -14.02
C TRP A 133 10.63 1.41 -14.54
N ASP A 134 11.08 1.37 -15.79
CA ASP A 134 12.21 2.19 -16.24
C ASP A 134 13.44 1.96 -15.33
N LYS A 135 14.24 0.94 -15.70
CA LYS A 135 15.42 0.49 -14.95
C LYS A 135 16.28 1.66 -14.46
N ASP A 136 16.59 2.60 -15.35
CA ASP A 136 17.55 3.67 -15.07
C ASP A 136 16.98 4.65 -14.03
N MET A 137 15.66 4.92 -14.10
CA MET A 137 14.95 5.77 -13.14
C MET A 137 14.91 5.15 -11.73
N VAL A 138 14.54 3.87 -11.61
CA VAL A 138 14.45 3.22 -10.29
C VAL A 138 15.83 2.93 -9.73
N LEU A 139 16.82 2.62 -10.57
CA LEU A 139 18.22 2.50 -10.15
C LEU A 139 18.73 3.84 -9.58
N ALA A 140 18.38 4.97 -10.21
CA ALA A 140 18.71 6.31 -9.70
C ALA A 140 18.15 6.54 -8.29
N ASP A 141 16.94 6.07 -8.02
CA ASP A 141 16.29 6.19 -6.70
C ASP A 141 17.01 5.35 -5.63
N VAL A 142 17.45 4.13 -5.97
CA VAL A 142 18.21 3.29 -5.03
C VAL A 142 19.57 3.92 -4.73
N VAL A 143 20.26 4.45 -5.75
CA VAL A 143 21.52 5.20 -5.57
C VAL A 143 21.30 6.44 -4.71
N TRP A 144 20.22 7.19 -4.96
CA TRP A 144 19.83 8.36 -4.18
C TRP A 144 19.64 8.01 -2.70
N VAL A 145 18.92 6.92 -2.40
CA VAL A 145 18.74 6.45 -1.03
C VAL A 145 20.07 6.05 -0.39
N ILE A 146 20.94 5.32 -1.07
CA ILE A 146 22.26 4.95 -0.53
C ILE A 146 23.10 6.20 -0.20
N ARG A 147 23.15 7.19 -1.10
CA ARG A 147 23.94 8.43 -0.90
C ARG A 147 23.43 9.29 0.26
N ASN A 148 22.12 9.30 0.51
CA ASN A 148 21.50 10.07 1.60
C ASN A 148 21.54 9.34 2.95
N ILE A 149 21.26 8.03 2.95
CA ILE A 149 21.26 7.21 4.17
C ILE A 149 22.69 6.86 4.62
N LYS A 150 23.63 6.77 3.67
CA LYS A 150 25.02 6.38 3.91
C LYS A 150 25.16 5.06 4.68
N PRO A 151 24.52 3.96 4.23
CA PRO A 151 24.55 2.70 4.94
C PRO A 151 25.95 2.08 4.93
N ASP A 152 26.38 1.55 6.07
CA ASP A 152 27.61 0.77 6.16
C ASP A 152 27.43 -0.62 5.54
N VAL A 153 26.24 -1.20 5.71
CA VAL A 153 25.88 -2.53 5.20
C VAL A 153 24.52 -2.52 4.51
N ILE A 154 24.40 -3.29 3.44
CA ILE A 154 23.15 -3.49 2.69
C ILE A 154 22.73 -4.96 2.83
N ILE A 155 21.43 -5.22 3.01
CA ILE A 155 20.86 -6.57 3.08
C ILE A 155 19.72 -6.66 2.07
N ASN A 156 19.88 -7.50 1.06
CA ASN A 156 18.82 -7.81 0.10
C ASN A 156 17.94 -8.93 0.64
N ARG A 157 16.61 -8.75 0.57
CA ARG A 157 15.66 -9.83 0.91
C ARG A 157 15.74 -11.01 -0.05
N PHE A 158 16.07 -10.74 -1.31
CA PHE A 158 16.01 -11.71 -2.40
C PHE A 158 17.38 -11.90 -3.07
N ASP A 159 17.55 -13.04 -3.74
CA ASP A 159 18.77 -13.38 -4.44
C ASP A 159 18.72 -12.95 -5.91
N HIS A 160 19.54 -11.96 -6.26
CA HIS A 160 19.72 -11.46 -7.63
C HIS A 160 20.13 -12.54 -8.65
N ARG A 161 20.67 -13.68 -8.20
CA ARG A 161 21.17 -14.77 -9.05
C ARG A 161 20.08 -15.77 -9.48
N THR A 162 18.83 -15.58 -9.05
CA THR A 162 17.76 -16.57 -9.23
C THR A 162 16.52 -16.05 -10.00
N PRO A 163 16.69 -15.41 -11.18
CA PRO A 163 15.58 -14.87 -11.94
C PRO A 163 14.55 -15.94 -12.30
N GLY A 164 13.26 -15.60 -12.18
CA GLY A 164 12.14 -16.51 -12.46
C GLY A 164 11.82 -17.53 -11.35
N SER A 165 12.61 -17.56 -10.27
CA SER A 165 12.33 -18.44 -9.12
C SER A 165 11.21 -17.90 -8.22
N THR A 166 11.02 -16.58 -8.23
CA THR A 166 10.01 -15.83 -7.48
C THR A 166 9.45 -14.71 -8.37
N HIS A 167 8.66 -13.79 -7.80
CA HIS A 167 8.14 -12.62 -8.51
C HIS A 167 9.28 -11.78 -9.13
N GLY A 168 9.09 -11.29 -10.36
CA GLY A 168 10.03 -10.43 -11.08
C GLY A 168 10.48 -9.19 -10.29
N HIS A 169 9.56 -8.57 -9.53
CA HIS A 169 9.86 -7.44 -8.63
C HIS A 169 10.91 -7.80 -7.59
N HIS A 170 10.81 -8.99 -6.98
CA HIS A 170 11.72 -9.46 -5.94
C HIS A 170 13.16 -9.53 -6.46
N THR A 171 13.35 -10.20 -7.60
CA THR A 171 14.69 -10.34 -8.19
C THR A 171 15.21 -8.99 -8.69
N SER A 172 14.34 -8.17 -9.28
CA SER A 172 14.70 -6.82 -9.74
C SER A 172 15.20 -5.94 -8.60
N SER A 173 14.57 -6.01 -7.42
CA SER A 173 15.02 -5.25 -6.25
C SER A 173 16.45 -5.59 -5.84
N ALA A 174 16.80 -6.88 -5.87
CA ALA A 174 18.15 -7.35 -5.55
C ALA A 174 19.17 -6.99 -6.63
N ILE A 175 18.80 -7.06 -7.93
CA ILE A 175 19.65 -6.63 -9.05
C ILE A 175 19.98 -5.14 -8.94
N LEU A 176 18.96 -4.30 -8.76
CA LEU A 176 19.13 -2.86 -8.63
C LEU A 176 19.98 -2.48 -7.42
N SER A 177 19.81 -3.17 -6.28
CA SER A 177 20.65 -2.98 -5.10
C SER A 177 22.11 -3.34 -5.35
N MET A 178 22.38 -4.44 -6.06
CA MET A 178 23.75 -4.86 -6.40
C MET A 178 24.44 -3.88 -7.35
N GLU A 179 23.70 -3.31 -8.32
CA GLU A 179 24.21 -2.26 -9.22
C GLU A 179 24.42 -0.94 -8.47
N ALA A 180 23.46 -0.53 -7.62
CA ALA A 180 23.53 0.69 -6.84
C ALA A 180 24.69 0.66 -5.82
N PHE A 181 25.05 -0.51 -5.28
CA PHE A 181 26.23 -0.68 -4.42
C PHE A 181 27.53 -0.21 -5.10
N ASP A 182 27.68 -0.47 -6.40
CA ASP A 182 28.86 -0.06 -7.17
C ASP A 182 28.76 1.43 -7.59
N LEU A 183 27.55 1.88 -7.99
CA LEU A 183 27.33 3.23 -8.52
C LEU A 183 27.26 4.34 -7.45
N ALA A 184 26.89 4.01 -6.21
CA ALA A 184 26.70 5.01 -5.16
C ALA A 184 27.96 5.82 -4.85
N ASN A 185 29.14 5.24 -5.06
CA ASN A 185 30.44 5.90 -4.89
C ASN A 185 31.05 6.42 -6.21
N ASP A 186 30.42 6.19 -7.36
CA ASP A 186 30.90 6.71 -8.65
C ASP A 186 30.45 8.17 -8.82
N PRO A 187 31.37 9.15 -8.89
CA PRO A 187 31.01 10.56 -9.07
C PRO A 187 30.48 10.87 -10.48
N ASN A 188 30.56 9.94 -11.43
CA ASN A 188 30.04 10.11 -12.79
C ASN A 188 28.62 9.54 -12.98
N ALA A 189 28.12 8.78 -12.00
CA ALA A 189 26.78 8.23 -12.03
C ALA A 189 25.79 9.22 -11.40
N TYR A 190 24.69 9.53 -12.10
CA TYR A 190 23.62 10.41 -11.62
C TYR A 190 24.17 11.74 -11.06
N THR A 191 24.96 12.45 -11.89
CA THR A 191 25.70 13.66 -11.48
C THR A 191 24.80 14.76 -10.93
N GLU A 192 23.56 14.84 -11.41
CA GLU A 192 22.52 15.77 -10.97
C GLU A 192 22.14 15.59 -9.49
N GLN A 193 22.31 14.39 -8.92
CA GLN A 193 22.05 14.16 -7.50
C GLN A 193 23.13 14.80 -6.62
N LEU A 194 24.36 14.96 -7.13
CA LEU A 194 25.52 15.39 -6.34
C LEU A 194 25.47 16.89 -5.95
N ASP A 195 24.51 17.62 -6.49
CA ASP A 195 24.18 18.98 -6.01
C ASP A 195 23.49 18.96 -4.63
N LEU A 196 22.87 17.83 -4.26
CA LEU A 196 22.10 17.66 -3.04
C LEU A 196 22.67 16.58 -2.09
N THR A 197 23.57 15.74 -2.59
CA THR A 197 24.17 14.66 -1.81
C THR A 197 25.64 14.43 -2.21
N SER A 198 26.27 13.43 -1.60
CA SER A 198 27.68 13.09 -1.82
C SER A 198 27.83 11.60 -2.14
N PRO A 199 28.84 11.19 -2.92
CA PRO A 199 29.11 9.77 -3.14
C PRO A 199 29.34 9.02 -1.81
N TRP A 200 28.91 7.76 -1.77
CA TRP A 200 29.06 6.91 -0.60
C TRP A 200 29.33 5.46 -1.00
N GLN A 201 30.30 4.82 -0.35
CA GLN A 201 30.62 3.40 -0.55
C GLN A 201 30.16 2.58 0.66
N PRO A 202 29.09 1.79 0.55
CA PRO A 202 28.78 0.76 1.53
C PRO A 202 29.92 -0.26 1.61
N LYS A 203 30.18 -0.80 2.80
CA LYS A 203 31.28 -1.74 3.05
C LYS A 203 30.94 -3.16 2.65
N ARG A 204 29.67 -3.54 2.81
CA ARG A 204 29.19 -4.91 2.55
C ARG A 204 27.79 -4.90 1.99
N ILE A 205 27.48 -5.93 1.21
CA ILE A 205 26.13 -6.26 0.77
C ILE A 205 25.89 -7.76 0.97
N PHE A 206 24.74 -8.09 1.55
CA PHE A 206 24.33 -9.43 1.93
C PHE A 206 23.01 -9.84 1.29
N TYR A 207 22.72 -11.14 1.30
CA TYR A 207 21.43 -11.74 0.97
C TYR A 207 20.83 -12.42 2.21
N ASN A 208 19.61 -12.05 2.61
CA ASN A 208 18.91 -12.72 3.71
C ASN A 208 18.30 -14.06 3.25
N THR A 209 18.83 -15.16 3.79
CA THR A 209 18.47 -16.52 3.40
C THR A 209 18.00 -17.34 4.60
N SER A 210 17.20 -18.37 4.35
CA SER A 210 16.75 -19.33 5.36
C SER A 210 16.58 -20.71 4.74
N TRP A 211 16.21 -21.70 5.56
CA TRP A 211 15.95 -23.06 5.07
C TRP A 211 14.82 -23.14 4.03
N TRP A 212 13.88 -22.18 4.02
CA TRP A 212 12.80 -22.13 3.03
C TRP A 212 13.32 -22.07 1.60
N GLN A 213 14.40 -21.32 1.36
CA GLN A 213 15.00 -21.18 0.03
C GLN A 213 15.74 -22.45 -0.43
N TYR A 214 16.09 -23.34 0.50
CA TYR A 214 16.69 -24.65 0.20
C TYR A 214 15.67 -25.80 0.22
N GLY A 215 14.38 -25.49 0.44
CA GLY A 215 13.27 -26.44 0.40
C GLY A 215 13.07 -27.27 1.67
N SER A 216 14.09 -27.46 2.50
CA SER A 216 13.97 -28.12 3.81
C SER A 216 15.10 -27.73 4.77
N GLN A 217 14.86 -27.93 6.06
CA GLN A 217 15.89 -27.75 7.10
C GLN A 217 17.08 -28.68 6.88
N GLU A 218 16.83 -29.95 6.53
CA GLU A 218 17.90 -30.93 6.25
C GLU A 218 18.78 -30.51 5.06
N ALA A 219 18.17 -29.96 4.00
CA ALA A 219 18.92 -29.44 2.86
C ALA A 219 19.77 -28.24 3.27
N PHE A 220 19.21 -27.32 4.05
CA PHE A 220 19.92 -26.14 4.54
C PHE A 220 21.06 -26.47 5.50
N GLU A 221 20.90 -27.49 6.36
CA GLU A 221 21.96 -27.96 7.26
C GLU A 221 23.21 -28.40 6.48
N LYS A 222 23.02 -29.01 5.31
CA LYS A 222 24.10 -29.49 4.42
C LYS A 222 24.79 -28.38 3.61
N VAL A 223 24.22 -27.17 3.57
CA VAL A 223 24.83 -26.01 2.88
C VAL A 223 26.06 -25.55 3.63
N ASP A 224 27.14 -25.24 2.90
CA ASP A 224 28.32 -24.58 3.44
C ASP A 224 27.97 -23.15 3.90
N LYS A 225 28.15 -22.90 5.20
CA LYS A 225 27.83 -21.62 5.86
C LYS A 225 29.06 -20.74 6.03
N SER A 226 30.21 -21.09 5.45
CA SER A 226 31.45 -20.30 5.54
C SER A 226 31.30 -18.87 5.03
N GLY A 227 30.42 -18.64 4.05
CA GLY A 227 30.04 -17.32 3.54
C GLY A 227 28.81 -16.68 4.20
N MET A 228 28.32 -17.23 5.31
CA MET A 228 27.10 -16.75 5.98
C MET A 228 27.39 -16.25 7.40
N VAL A 229 26.75 -15.14 7.77
CA VAL A 229 26.67 -14.65 9.14
C VAL A 229 25.41 -15.21 9.78
N LYS A 230 25.58 -15.83 10.96
CA LYS A 230 24.50 -16.39 11.77
C LYS A 230 24.12 -15.42 12.89
N LEU A 231 22.85 -15.04 12.98
CA LEU A 231 22.33 -14.09 13.96
C LEU A 231 21.24 -14.76 14.81
N ASP A 232 21.39 -14.73 16.15
CA ASP A 232 20.33 -15.19 17.06
C ASP A 232 19.33 -14.07 17.31
N VAL A 233 18.32 -14.00 16.43
CA VAL A 233 17.24 -13.00 16.48
C VAL A 233 16.21 -13.30 17.55
N GLY A 234 16.38 -14.35 18.34
CA GLY A 234 15.56 -14.70 19.50
C GLY A 234 15.93 -13.98 20.80
N THR A 235 16.84 -13.01 20.73
CA THR A 235 17.41 -12.31 21.89
C THR A 235 16.32 -11.64 22.76
N TYR A 236 16.48 -11.72 24.09
CA TYR A 236 15.60 -11.10 25.09
C TYR A 236 16.21 -9.79 25.64
N TYR A 237 15.45 -8.70 25.58
CA TYR A 237 15.82 -7.39 26.11
C TYR A 237 15.23 -7.23 27.52
N ALA A 238 16.06 -7.41 28.54
CA ALA A 238 15.60 -7.43 29.93
C ALA A 238 15.01 -6.09 30.38
N GLU A 239 15.55 -4.99 29.85
CA GLU A 239 15.10 -3.62 30.08
C GLU A 239 13.71 -3.33 29.50
N LEU A 240 13.38 -3.93 28.35
CA LEU A 240 12.06 -3.77 27.71
C LEU A 240 11.05 -4.84 28.15
N GLY A 241 11.52 -5.95 28.72
CA GLY A 241 10.68 -7.09 29.09
C GLY A 241 10.16 -7.88 27.88
N LEU A 242 10.81 -7.75 26.71
CA LEU A 242 10.38 -8.33 25.44
C LEU A 242 11.56 -8.99 24.73
N SER A 243 11.28 -10.10 24.06
CA SER A 243 12.19 -10.65 23.06
C SER A 243 12.03 -9.97 21.71
N ASN A 244 13.10 -10.01 20.92
CA ASN A 244 13.11 -9.46 19.57
C ASN A 244 12.04 -10.10 18.67
N ASN A 245 11.76 -11.40 18.83
CA ASN A 245 10.71 -12.08 18.08
C ASN A 245 9.29 -11.66 18.51
N GLU A 246 9.09 -11.24 19.76
CA GLU A 246 7.83 -10.61 20.18
C GLU A 246 7.63 -9.26 19.49
N ILE A 247 8.66 -8.41 19.47
CA ILE A 247 8.64 -7.11 18.77
C ILE A 247 8.38 -7.31 17.27
N ALA A 248 9.11 -8.22 16.65
CA ALA A 248 8.97 -8.53 15.23
C ALA A 248 7.59 -9.06 14.84
N ALA A 249 6.96 -9.85 15.71
CA ALA A 249 5.59 -10.32 15.50
C ALA A 249 4.56 -9.20 15.66
N MET A 250 4.75 -8.27 16.60
CA MET A 250 3.89 -7.08 16.74
C MET A 250 4.01 -6.13 15.55
N SER A 251 5.24 -5.90 15.06
CA SER A 251 5.54 -5.13 13.85
C SER A 251 4.89 -5.76 12.61
N ARG A 252 5.11 -7.07 12.38
CA ARG A 252 4.50 -7.79 11.26
C ARG A 252 2.97 -7.76 11.31
N SER A 253 2.39 -7.69 12.51
CA SER A 253 0.95 -7.64 12.69
C SER A 253 0.34 -6.27 12.36
N GLN A 254 1.13 -5.25 11.97
CA GLN A 254 0.61 -3.97 11.46
C GLN A 254 0.22 -4.01 9.97
N HIS A 255 0.63 -5.05 9.24
CA HIS A 255 0.20 -5.32 7.87
C HIS A 255 -1.22 -5.94 7.85
N LEU A 256 -2.20 -5.20 8.36
CA LEU A 256 -3.57 -5.68 8.55
C LEU A 256 -4.25 -5.94 7.21
N CYS A 257 -4.06 -5.05 6.22
CA CYS A 257 -4.68 -5.21 4.91
C CYS A 257 -4.20 -6.49 4.17
N GLN A 258 -3.01 -7.00 4.51
CA GLN A 258 -2.50 -8.26 3.96
C GLN A 258 -2.85 -9.49 4.83
N GLY A 259 -3.40 -9.30 6.03
CA GLY A 259 -3.72 -10.40 6.95
C GLY A 259 -2.49 -11.04 7.60
N PHE A 260 -1.43 -10.26 7.84
CA PHE A 260 -0.14 -10.77 8.35
C PHE A 260 -0.06 -10.86 9.88
N GLY A 261 -1.17 -10.64 10.58
CA GLY A 261 -1.29 -10.84 12.03
C GLY A 261 -0.89 -12.25 12.45
N ARG A 262 -0.04 -12.37 13.48
CA ARG A 262 0.44 -13.66 14.00
C ARG A 262 0.65 -13.67 15.51
N LEU A 263 0.69 -14.86 16.10
CA LEU A 263 1.08 -15.03 17.50
C LEU A 263 2.54 -14.61 17.70
N THR A 264 2.83 -14.09 18.90
CA THR A 264 4.20 -13.81 19.33
C THR A 264 4.94 -15.11 19.66
N ASP A 265 6.23 -15.16 19.34
CA ASP A 265 7.11 -16.30 19.61
C ASP A 265 8.30 -15.88 20.50
N ARG A 266 8.90 -16.83 21.23
CA ARG A 266 9.93 -16.59 22.27
C ARG A 266 11.03 -17.64 22.19
N GLY A 267 12.24 -17.23 22.58
CA GLY A 267 13.42 -18.09 22.61
C GLY A 267 14.30 -17.91 21.39
N SER A 268 15.46 -18.57 21.42
CA SER A 268 16.50 -18.49 20.39
C SER A 268 15.97 -18.90 19.02
N ASP A 269 16.24 -18.09 18.01
CA ASP A 269 15.90 -18.34 16.62
C ASP A 269 16.99 -17.75 15.73
N ASN A 270 17.41 -18.51 14.71
CA ASN A 270 18.58 -18.16 13.92
C ASN A 270 18.22 -17.68 12.54
N GLU A 271 18.62 -16.45 12.23
CA GLU A 271 18.64 -15.89 10.89
C GLU A 271 20.02 -16.01 10.26
N TYR A 272 20.04 -16.10 8.94
CA TYR A 272 21.29 -16.18 8.17
C TYR A 272 21.31 -15.12 7.08
N ILE A 273 22.47 -14.49 6.91
CA ILE A 273 22.74 -13.59 5.79
C ILE A 273 24.02 -14.04 5.08
N GLU A 274 23.93 -14.29 3.77
CA GLU A 274 25.06 -14.65 2.91
C GLU A 274 25.77 -13.37 2.43
N LEU A 275 27.10 -13.32 2.52
CA LEU A 275 27.87 -12.20 1.96
C LEU A 275 27.89 -12.28 0.42
N LEU A 276 27.48 -11.20 -0.23
CA LEU A 276 27.52 -11.07 -1.70
C LEU A 276 28.76 -10.30 -2.17
N LYS A 277 29.08 -9.15 -1.55
CA LYS A 277 30.33 -8.39 -1.79
C LYS A 277 30.81 -7.73 -0.49
N GLY A 278 32.13 -7.53 -0.39
CA GLY A 278 32.82 -6.97 0.78
C GLY A 278 33.69 -8.02 1.49
N ASP A 279 34.16 -7.69 2.69
CA ASP A 279 34.97 -8.60 3.51
C ASP A 279 34.09 -9.41 4.46
N MET A 280 34.32 -10.73 4.57
CA MET A 280 33.55 -11.61 5.47
C MET A 280 33.82 -11.32 6.96
N PRO A 281 32.77 -11.09 7.78
CA PRO A 281 32.95 -10.94 9.21
C PRO A 281 33.46 -12.21 9.89
N LYS A 282 34.35 -12.07 10.87
CA LYS A 282 34.99 -13.21 11.58
C LYS A 282 34.20 -13.75 12.76
N ASN A 283 33.24 -12.98 13.29
CA ASN A 283 32.59 -13.25 14.58
C ASN A 283 31.06 -13.09 14.54
N ASN A 284 30.44 -13.31 13.38
CA ASN A 284 29.00 -13.10 13.16
C ASN A 284 28.49 -11.67 13.48
N ASN A 285 29.38 -10.68 13.66
CA ASN A 285 28.99 -9.27 13.77
C ASN A 285 28.98 -8.65 12.38
N VAL A 286 27.81 -8.23 11.90
CA VAL A 286 27.62 -7.62 10.58
C VAL A 286 28.48 -6.35 10.39
N PHE A 287 28.76 -5.64 11.48
CA PHE A 287 29.54 -4.41 11.53
C PHE A 287 31.03 -4.61 11.87
N GLU A 288 31.56 -5.84 11.90
CA GLU A 288 32.98 -6.07 12.21
C GLU A 288 33.90 -5.23 11.31
N GLY A 289 34.91 -4.59 11.89
CA GLY A 289 35.86 -3.74 11.15
C GLY A 289 35.31 -2.36 10.73
N ILE A 290 34.05 -2.05 11.08
CA ILE A 290 33.47 -0.71 10.94
C ILE A 290 33.54 -0.02 12.30
N ASN A 291 34.03 1.22 12.34
CA ASN A 291 34.03 2.00 13.58
C ASN A 291 32.61 2.49 13.87
N THR A 292 31.93 1.87 14.82
CA THR A 292 30.56 2.21 15.23
C THR A 292 30.51 3.05 16.51
N THR A 293 31.64 3.60 16.94
CA THR A 293 31.74 4.43 18.15
C THR A 293 31.84 5.92 17.80
N TRP A 294 31.74 6.78 18.80
CA TRP A 294 31.94 8.22 18.63
C TRP A 294 33.32 8.62 18.10
N SER A 295 34.33 7.76 18.22
CA SER A 295 35.65 7.99 17.60
C SER A 295 35.62 7.94 16.07
N ARG A 296 34.51 7.51 15.45
CA ARG A 296 34.29 7.48 14.00
C ARG A 296 34.37 8.87 13.38
N VAL A 297 33.96 9.91 14.11
CA VAL A 297 33.83 11.27 13.60
C VAL A 297 34.73 12.24 14.36
N GLU A 298 35.34 13.18 13.64
CA GLU A 298 36.23 14.18 14.25
C GLU A 298 35.46 15.07 15.23
N GLY A 299 35.93 15.13 16.48
CA GLY A 299 35.26 15.80 17.59
C GLY A 299 34.25 14.92 18.35
N GLY A 300 33.93 13.73 17.84
CA GLY A 300 32.93 12.85 18.44
C GLY A 300 33.36 12.24 19.78
N GLU A 301 34.64 11.95 19.98
CA GLU A 301 35.15 11.33 21.22
C GLU A 301 34.75 12.13 22.48
N ALA A 302 34.76 13.46 22.40
CA ALA A 302 34.33 14.33 23.50
C ALA A 302 32.82 14.18 23.81
N VAL A 303 31.99 14.00 22.78
CA VAL A 303 30.55 13.69 22.92
C VAL A 303 30.37 12.33 23.56
N GLY A 304 31.08 11.31 23.05
CA GLY A 304 31.02 9.94 23.55
C GLY A 304 31.42 9.83 25.03
N ASN A 305 32.50 10.50 25.45
CA ASN A 305 32.94 10.49 26.85
C ASN A 305 31.85 10.91 27.83
N ILE A 306 30.96 11.84 27.44
CA ILE A 306 29.81 12.23 28.26
C ILE A 306 28.70 11.18 28.18
N LEU A 307 28.33 10.76 26.98
CA LEU A 307 27.18 9.88 26.76
C LEU A 307 27.42 8.46 27.29
N TYR A 308 28.65 7.94 27.25
CA TYR A 308 29.01 6.65 27.84
C TYR A 308 28.87 6.69 29.37
N GLU A 309 29.22 7.81 30.02
CA GLU A 309 29.02 7.99 31.46
C GLU A 309 27.54 8.12 31.82
N VAL A 310 26.75 8.80 30.98
CA VAL A 310 25.28 8.88 31.15
C VAL A 310 24.66 7.49 31.02
N GLU A 311 25.07 6.69 30.03
CA GLU A 311 24.60 5.32 29.86
C GLU A 311 24.97 4.45 31.07
N ALA A 312 26.24 4.45 31.47
CA ALA A 312 26.73 3.63 32.59
C ALA A 312 26.05 3.97 33.94
N ASN A 313 25.64 5.23 34.12
CA ASN A 313 25.06 5.73 35.37
C ASN A 313 23.59 6.16 35.21
N PHE A 314 22.88 5.61 34.22
CA PHE A 314 21.52 6.04 33.92
C PHE A 314 20.58 5.85 35.13
N ASP A 315 19.75 6.86 35.42
CA ASP A 315 18.87 6.87 36.59
C ASP A 315 17.43 6.65 36.13
N PHE A 316 16.97 5.40 36.25
CA PHE A 316 15.64 5.00 35.79
C PHE A 316 14.49 5.64 36.58
N GLN A 317 14.75 6.15 37.79
CA GLN A 317 13.73 6.84 38.60
C GLN A 317 13.70 8.34 38.29
N THR A 318 14.87 8.93 38.02
CA THR A 318 15.02 10.36 37.76
C THR A 318 15.88 10.63 36.51
N PRO A 319 15.40 10.30 35.29
CA PRO A 319 16.17 10.54 34.06
C PRO A 319 16.57 12.01 33.87
N SER A 320 15.76 12.95 34.39
CA SER A 320 16.02 14.38 34.33
C SER A 320 17.34 14.80 35.00
N LYS A 321 17.92 13.97 35.87
CA LYS A 321 19.23 14.20 36.49
C LYS A 321 20.35 14.31 35.43
N HIS A 322 20.18 13.69 34.27
CA HIS A 322 21.17 13.66 33.20
C HIS A 322 21.07 14.81 32.20
N ILE A 323 20.06 15.68 32.33
CA ILE A 323 19.85 16.81 31.40
C ILE A 323 21.09 17.72 31.26
N PRO A 324 21.80 18.11 32.34
CA PRO A 324 23.00 18.93 32.19
C PRO A 324 24.05 18.28 31.27
N GLN A 325 24.33 16.99 31.46
CA GLN A 325 25.27 16.23 30.63
C GLN A 325 24.78 16.08 29.19
N LEU A 326 23.50 15.77 28.99
CA LEU A 326 22.90 15.64 27.65
C LEU A 326 22.96 16.97 26.87
N VAL A 327 22.74 18.09 27.55
CA VAL A 327 22.86 19.43 26.95
C VAL A 327 24.31 19.79 26.62
N GLU A 328 25.26 19.45 27.49
CA GLU A 328 26.69 19.62 27.22
C GLU A 328 27.13 18.78 25.99
N ALA A 329 26.70 17.52 25.93
CA ALA A 329 26.92 16.65 24.79
C ALA A 329 26.32 17.23 23.50
N TYR A 330 25.13 17.85 23.58
CA TYR A 330 24.50 18.52 22.43
C TYR A 330 25.34 19.68 21.90
N GLN A 331 25.91 20.51 22.78
CA GLN A 331 26.79 21.62 22.38
C GLN A 331 28.05 21.12 21.70
N LEU A 332 28.69 20.07 22.25
CA LEU A 332 29.87 19.44 21.65
C LEU A 332 29.53 18.81 20.30
N LEU A 333 28.37 18.17 20.19
CA LEU A 333 27.90 17.56 18.96
C LEU A 333 27.74 18.60 17.84
N GLN A 334 27.31 19.83 18.14
CA GLN A 334 27.23 20.89 17.13
C GLN A 334 28.60 21.25 16.52
N GLN A 335 29.70 20.94 17.22
CA GLN A 335 31.07 21.17 16.75
C GLN A 335 31.67 19.98 15.97
N VAL A 336 30.97 18.84 15.90
CA VAL A 336 31.39 17.69 15.08
C VAL A 336 31.40 18.09 13.61
N LYS A 337 32.49 17.77 12.91
CA LYS A 337 32.70 18.20 11.52
C LYS A 337 31.88 17.40 10.50
N ASP A 338 31.62 16.14 10.79
CA ASP A 338 30.80 15.29 9.92
C ASP A 338 29.34 15.74 9.99
N GLU A 339 28.86 16.40 8.93
CA GLU A 339 27.52 16.97 8.88
C GLU A 339 26.41 15.90 8.93
N HIS A 340 26.65 14.72 8.37
CA HIS A 340 25.67 13.64 8.36
C HIS A 340 25.42 13.13 9.78
N TRP A 341 26.48 12.75 10.49
CA TRP A 341 26.36 12.28 11.87
C TRP A 341 25.93 13.37 12.83
N ARG A 342 26.43 14.61 12.65
CA ARG A 342 25.98 15.76 13.45
C ARG A 342 24.47 15.95 13.35
N THR A 343 23.92 15.99 12.13
CA THR A 343 22.48 16.23 11.91
C THR A 343 21.64 15.10 12.50
N LEU A 344 21.97 13.84 12.17
CA LEU A 344 21.25 12.67 12.66
C LEU A 344 21.26 12.58 14.18
N LYS A 345 22.46 12.59 14.79
CA LYS A 345 22.61 12.43 16.24
C LYS A 345 22.10 13.64 17.02
N SER A 346 22.06 14.83 16.41
CA SER A 346 21.43 16.00 17.03
C SER A 346 19.93 15.80 17.18
N GLN A 347 19.27 15.20 16.19
CA GLN A 347 17.83 14.94 16.29
C GLN A 347 17.54 13.86 17.35
N GLU A 348 18.31 12.77 17.39
CA GLU A 348 18.20 11.73 18.42
C GLU A 348 18.42 12.32 19.83
N LEU A 349 19.49 13.09 20.03
CA LEU A 349 19.80 13.70 21.33
C LEU A 349 18.76 14.75 21.76
N LYS A 350 18.21 15.53 20.83
CA LYS A 350 17.08 16.43 21.12
C LYS A 350 15.87 15.65 21.63
N ASN A 351 15.51 14.55 20.98
CA ASN A 351 14.39 13.71 21.42
C ASN A 351 14.63 13.13 22.82
N ILE A 352 15.86 12.69 23.12
CA ILE A 352 16.27 12.22 24.45
C ILE A 352 16.18 13.34 25.50
N ILE A 353 16.64 14.56 25.20
CA ILE A 353 16.52 15.72 26.10
C ILE A 353 15.04 16.06 26.36
N LEU A 354 14.21 16.05 25.33
CA LEU A 354 12.76 16.29 25.42
C LEU A 354 12.10 15.25 26.34
N ALA A 355 12.40 13.97 26.15
CA ALA A 355 11.85 12.88 26.96
C ALA A 355 12.37 12.90 28.40
N ALA A 356 13.68 13.08 28.62
CA ALA A 356 14.30 13.12 29.94
C ALA A 356 13.81 14.30 30.79
N SER A 357 13.44 15.42 30.16
CA SER A 357 12.85 16.59 30.83
C SER A 357 11.35 16.48 31.08
N GLY A 358 10.69 15.47 30.52
CA GLY A 358 9.23 15.41 30.48
C GLY A 358 8.61 16.64 29.82
N LEU A 359 9.38 17.33 28.96
CA LEU A 359 8.97 18.54 28.25
C LEU A 359 7.99 18.14 27.16
N TYR A 360 6.76 18.60 27.29
CA TYR A 360 5.72 18.43 26.29
C TYR A 360 5.57 19.72 25.50
N LEU A 361 5.59 19.60 24.17
CA LEU A 361 5.41 20.69 23.23
C LEU A 361 4.43 20.20 22.16
N GLU A 362 3.34 20.93 21.95
CA GLU A 362 2.34 20.60 20.94
C GLU A 362 1.89 21.87 20.21
N ALA A 363 1.66 21.74 18.91
CA ALA A 363 0.93 22.69 18.09
C ALA A 363 -0.31 22.02 17.49
N SER A 364 -1.50 22.38 17.99
CA SER A 364 -2.77 21.77 17.56
C SER A 364 -3.79 22.76 17.01
N SER A 365 -4.33 22.45 15.84
CA SER A 365 -5.45 23.15 15.21
C SER A 365 -6.78 22.61 15.72
N ALA A 366 -7.79 23.49 15.81
CA ALA A 366 -9.17 23.10 16.15
C ALA A 366 -9.86 22.25 15.07
N SER A 367 -9.31 22.22 13.84
CA SER A 367 -9.82 21.38 12.75
C SER A 367 -8.66 20.66 12.05
N ALA A 368 -8.89 19.43 11.60
CA ALA A 368 -7.94 18.62 10.85
C ALA A 368 -7.58 19.16 9.46
N SER A 369 -8.28 20.18 8.97
CA SER A 369 -7.98 20.76 7.66
C SER A 369 -8.27 22.24 7.54
N ALA A 370 -7.60 22.88 6.60
CA ALA A 370 -7.86 24.24 6.16
C ALA A 370 -7.84 24.35 4.62
N THR A 371 -8.29 25.48 4.10
CA THR A 371 -8.28 25.79 2.67
C THR A 371 -7.38 27.00 2.40
N PRO A 372 -6.78 27.15 1.21
CA PRO A 372 -6.05 28.36 0.86
C PRO A 372 -6.87 29.63 1.14
N GLY A 373 -6.24 30.67 1.69
CA GLY A 373 -6.90 31.92 2.07
C GLY A 373 -7.73 31.88 3.37
N SER A 374 -7.94 30.70 3.97
CA SER A 374 -8.66 30.60 5.24
C SER A 374 -7.79 30.99 6.44
N LYS A 375 -8.43 31.44 7.53
CA LYS A 375 -7.76 31.73 8.80
C LYS A 375 -7.66 30.46 9.64
N VAL A 376 -6.48 30.23 10.21
CA VAL A 376 -6.20 29.09 11.08
C VAL A 376 -5.73 29.61 12.43
N THR A 377 -6.25 28.98 13.49
CA THR A 377 -5.82 29.18 14.88
C THR A 377 -5.12 27.92 15.34
N VAL A 378 -3.85 28.04 15.70
CA VAL A 378 -3.04 26.97 16.28
C VAL A 378 -2.90 27.22 17.77
N ASN A 379 -3.40 26.29 18.56
CA ASN A 379 -3.24 26.25 20.01
C ASN A 379 -1.91 25.59 20.33
N ILE A 380 -1.15 26.22 21.23
CA ILE A 380 0.14 25.72 21.67
C ILE A 380 0.00 25.28 23.13
N GLU A 381 0.32 24.03 23.43
CA GLU A 381 0.43 23.52 24.80
C GLU A 381 1.90 23.23 25.11
N THR A 382 2.38 23.80 26.22
CA THR A 382 3.72 23.53 26.74
C THR A 382 3.69 23.18 28.23
N ILE A 383 4.49 22.20 28.63
CA ILE A 383 4.69 21.87 30.05
C ILE A 383 6.08 21.26 30.26
N ASN A 384 6.81 21.77 31.25
CA ASN A 384 8.06 21.19 31.76
C ASN A 384 7.73 20.31 32.98
N ARG A 385 8.34 19.14 33.14
CA ARG A 385 8.16 18.27 34.31
C ARG A 385 9.49 17.86 34.94
N SER A 386 10.47 18.75 34.85
CA SER A 386 11.82 18.54 35.34
C SER A 386 12.31 19.73 36.17
N SER A 387 13.27 19.44 37.06
CA SER A 387 13.87 20.43 37.95
C SER A 387 14.79 21.46 37.26
N PRO A 388 15.46 21.19 36.13
CA PRO A 388 16.18 22.24 35.41
C PRO A 388 15.25 23.37 34.96
N SER A 389 15.74 24.61 35.04
CA SER A 389 15.03 25.76 34.50
C SER A 389 14.96 25.65 32.97
N VAL A 390 13.74 25.64 32.44
CA VAL A 390 13.46 25.62 31.00
C VAL A 390 12.78 26.94 30.65
N VAL A 391 13.26 27.64 29.63
CA VAL A 391 12.65 28.90 29.16
C VAL A 391 12.23 28.75 27.71
N LEU A 392 10.93 28.90 27.44
CA LEU A 392 10.42 29.01 26.09
C LEU A 392 10.68 30.42 25.57
N LYS A 393 11.63 30.56 24.65
CA LYS A 393 12.04 31.84 24.08
C LYS A 393 11.11 32.27 22.97
N GLU A 394 10.88 31.37 22.02
CA GLU A 394 10.18 31.63 20.78
C GLU A 394 9.47 30.39 20.25
N ILE A 395 8.37 30.63 19.54
CA ILE A 395 7.65 29.65 18.72
C ILE A 395 7.52 30.28 17.33
N GLN A 396 8.15 29.69 16.33
CA GLN A 396 8.07 30.13 14.94
C GLN A 396 7.27 29.12 14.11
N MET A 397 6.33 29.58 13.29
CA MET A 397 5.65 28.73 12.31
C MET A 397 6.48 28.67 11.03
N ILE A 398 6.74 27.47 10.53
CA ILE A 398 7.33 27.22 9.21
C ILE A 398 6.20 27.04 8.21
N GLY A 399 6.33 27.67 7.04
CA GLY A 399 5.31 27.72 5.98
C GLY A 399 4.44 28.99 5.99
N VAL A 400 4.55 29.82 7.04
CA VAL A 400 3.84 31.10 7.16
C VAL A 400 4.62 32.06 8.05
N ASP A 401 4.54 33.36 7.78
CA ASP A 401 5.15 34.41 8.62
C ASP A 401 4.30 34.64 9.88
N ALA A 402 4.45 33.74 10.84
CA ALA A 402 3.79 33.83 12.15
C ALA A 402 4.72 33.32 13.24
N GLN A 403 4.88 34.10 14.31
CA GLN A 403 5.73 33.76 15.44
C GLN A 403 5.22 34.36 16.74
N LEU A 404 5.69 33.81 17.86
CA LEU A 404 5.45 34.30 19.21
C LEU A 404 6.77 34.24 19.98
N SER A 405 7.08 35.25 20.80
CA SER A 405 8.29 35.25 21.64
C SER A 405 7.94 35.36 23.13
N PRO A 406 7.37 34.30 23.75
CA PRO A 406 6.87 34.37 25.12
C PRO A 406 7.93 34.76 26.15
N ASN A 407 9.20 34.39 25.92
CA ASN A 407 10.29 34.51 26.89
C ASN A 407 9.86 34.01 28.29
N LYS A 408 9.18 32.86 28.32
CA LYS A 408 8.47 32.35 29.49
C LYS A 408 9.27 31.22 30.13
N THR A 409 9.58 31.37 31.41
CA THR A 409 10.07 30.25 32.23
C THR A 409 8.95 29.25 32.44
N LEU A 410 9.17 27.99 32.04
CA LEU A 410 8.27 26.87 32.23
C LEU A 410 8.54 26.24 33.59
N ASN A 411 7.70 26.59 34.57
CA ASN A 411 7.79 26.04 35.92
C ASN A 411 7.44 24.54 35.94
N ASP A 412 7.94 23.84 36.94
CA ASP A 412 7.71 22.41 37.09
C ASP A 412 6.22 22.05 37.15
N ASN A 413 5.83 21.17 36.26
CA ASN A 413 4.50 20.61 36.06
C ASN A 413 3.38 21.66 35.95
N GLN A 414 3.70 22.87 35.45
CA GLN A 414 2.73 23.91 35.16
C GLN A 414 2.48 24.00 33.65
N ARG A 415 1.22 23.82 33.26
CA ARG A 415 0.78 23.99 31.88
C ARG A 415 0.77 25.47 31.51
N GLU A 416 1.37 25.79 30.37
CA GLU A 416 1.33 27.10 29.74
C GLU A 416 0.74 26.95 28.32
N ASN A 417 -0.26 27.79 28.00
CA ASN A 417 -0.94 27.76 26.71
C ASN A 417 -0.72 29.06 25.96
N PHE A 418 -0.55 28.96 24.64
CA PHE A 418 -0.47 30.09 23.73
C PHE A 418 -1.34 29.87 22.50
N GLU A 419 -1.54 30.93 21.73
CA GLU A 419 -2.31 30.89 20.49
C GLU A 419 -1.54 31.63 19.39
N ILE A 420 -1.44 31.01 18.22
CA ILE A 420 -0.87 31.62 17.01
C ILE A 420 -1.95 31.58 15.93
N ASN A 421 -2.25 32.75 15.36
CA ASN A 421 -3.22 32.89 14.29
C ASN A 421 -2.51 33.30 13.00
N PHE A 422 -2.89 32.68 11.88
CA PHE A 422 -2.38 33.07 10.57
C PHE A 422 -3.41 32.81 9.46
N THR A 423 -3.15 33.38 8.29
CA THR A 423 -3.92 33.10 7.08
C THR A 423 -3.13 32.15 6.20
N VAL A 424 -3.77 31.07 5.74
CA VAL A 424 -3.13 30.10 4.84
C VAL A 424 -2.80 30.80 3.51
N PRO A 425 -1.56 30.73 3.01
CA PRO A 425 -1.21 31.35 1.73
C PRO A 425 -2.09 30.86 0.58
N GLU A 426 -2.51 31.76 -0.31
CA GLU A 426 -3.38 31.42 -1.47
C GLU A 426 -2.72 30.44 -2.46
N ASN A 427 -1.39 30.44 -2.53
CA ASN A 427 -0.59 29.63 -3.45
C ASN A 427 0.01 28.37 -2.80
N ILE A 428 -0.37 28.05 -1.56
CA ILE A 428 0.12 26.83 -0.91
C ILE A 428 -0.40 25.59 -1.66
N ALA A 429 0.44 24.58 -1.79
CA ALA A 429 0.02 23.31 -2.38
C ALA A 429 -0.94 22.57 -1.45
N TYR A 430 -1.87 21.80 -2.03
CA TYR A 430 -2.70 20.89 -1.25
C TYR A 430 -1.86 19.77 -0.61
N THR A 431 -2.28 19.35 0.58
CA THR A 431 -1.73 18.21 1.29
C THR A 431 -2.37 16.95 0.74
N SER A 432 -1.57 16.16 0.03
CA SER A 432 -1.92 14.84 -0.48
C SER A 432 -0.63 14.06 -0.73
N PRO A 433 -0.66 12.71 -0.79
CA PRO A 433 0.51 11.92 -1.15
C PRO A 433 1.24 12.48 -2.38
N TYR A 434 2.50 12.88 -2.20
CA TYR A 434 3.21 13.68 -3.21
C TYR A 434 3.40 12.94 -4.53
N TRP A 435 3.44 11.61 -4.48
CA TRP A 435 3.59 10.73 -5.63
C TRP A 435 2.31 10.57 -6.46
N LEU A 436 1.16 11.06 -5.96
CA LEU A 436 -0.14 11.03 -6.65
C LEU A 436 -0.58 12.39 -7.20
N LYS A 437 0.28 13.41 -7.10
CA LYS A 437 -0.04 14.76 -7.59
C LYS A 437 -0.14 14.79 -9.12
N GLU A 438 0.76 14.09 -9.79
CA GLU A 438 0.88 14.00 -11.23
C GLU A 438 0.62 12.55 -11.70
N PRO A 439 0.05 12.34 -12.90
CA PRO A 439 -0.09 11.01 -13.48
C PRO A 439 1.27 10.31 -13.65
N GLY A 440 1.33 9.03 -13.27
CA GLY A 440 2.48 8.16 -13.48
C GLY A 440 2.45 7.42 -14.82
N THR A 441 3.43 6.54 -15.02
CA THR A 441 3.37 5.46 -16.00
C THR A 441 2.81 4.19 -15.34
N LEU A 442 2.67 3.09 -16.08
CA LEU A 442 2.31 1.79 -15.50
C LEU A 442 3.30 1.38 -14.38
N GLY A 443 4.59 1.64 -14.57
CA GLY A 443 5.64 1.18 -13.66
C GLY A 443 6.21 2.23 -12.71
N THR A 444 5.88 3.51 -12.86
CA THR A 444 6.50 4.57 -12.03
C THR A 444 5.57 5.73 -11.72
N TYR A 445 5.70 6.27 -10.51
CA TYR A 445 5.13 7.53 -10.09
C TYR A 445 5.94 8.72 -10.61
N THR A 446 5.24 9.78 -11.03
CA THR A 446 5.88 11.03 -11.45
C THR A 446 6.15 11.92 -10.23
N VAL A 447 7.42 12.11 -9.88
CA VAL A 447 7.86 13.01 -8.80
C VAL A 447 8.96 13.91 -9.32
N ASN A 448 8.68 15.22 -9.36
CA ASN A 448 9.58 16.21 -9.94
C ASN A 448 10.56 16.83 -8.93
N ASP A 449 10.26 16.75 -7.63
CA ASP A 449 11.14 17.24 -6.57
C ASP A 449 12.02 16.09 -6.05
N GLN A 450 13.33 16.20 -6.31
CA GLN A 450 14.33 15.20 -5.91
C GLN A 450 14.35 14.94 -4.41
N ASN A 451 14.02 15.93 -3.57
CA ASN A 451 14.05 15.78 -2.11
C ASN A 451 12.87 14.95 -1.57
N LEU A 452 11.79 14.83 -2.33
CA LEU A 452 10.65 13.99 -1.98
C LEU A 452 10.87 12.52 -2.34
N ILE A 453 11.70 12.23 -3.35
CA ILE A 453 12.04 10.86 -3.73
C ILE A 453 12.71 10.17 -2.55
N GLY A 454 12.20 8.99 -2.16
CA GLY A 454 12.64 8.29 -0.94
C GLY A 454 11.69 8.45 0.24
N GLN A 455 10.98 9.57 0.34
CA GLN A 455 10.20 9.89 1.54
C GLN A 455 8.91 9.04 1.62
N PRO A 456 8.54 8.56 2.82
CA PRO A 456 7.32 7.79 3.00
C PRO A 456 6.06 8.66 2.92
N GLU A 457 6.13 9.90 3.38
CA GLU A 457 4.99 10.80 3.48
C GLU A 457 5.26 12.15 2.82
N THR A 458 4.18 12.86 2.49
CA THR A 458 4.27 14.28 2.15
C THR A 458 4.59 15.08 3.41
N PRO A 459 5.64 15.91 3.44
CA PRO A 459 5.95 16.74 4.60
C PRO A 459 4.75 17.59 5.02
N SER A 460 4.56 17.75 6.33
CA SER A 460 3.50 18.61 6.87
C SER A 460 3.62 20.03 6.33
N ALA A 461 2.47 20.62 5.97
CA ALA A 461 2.40 21.96 5.39
C ALA A 461 2.85 23.05 6.38
N PHE A 462 2.67 22.81 7.68
CA PHE A 462 3.06 23.72 8.75
C PHE A 462 3.73 22.98 9.89
N LYS A 463 4.83 23.55 10.39
CA LYS A 463 5.54 23.08 11.59
C LYS A 463 5.72 24.24 12.56
N ALA A 464 5.71 23.96 13.84
CA ALA A 464 6.09 24.88 14.90
C ALA A 464 7.52 24.55 15.38
N VAL A 465 8.42 25.53 15.31
CA VAL A 465 9.78 25.46 15.87
C VAL A 465 9.77 26.16 17.22
N PHE A 466 9.95 25.39 18.28
CA PHE A 466 10.07 25.88 19.65
C PHE A 466 11.53 26.11 19.98
N THR A 467 11.97 27.35 20.08
CA THR A 467 13.30 27.70 20.59
C THR A 467 13.24 27.71 22.11
N VAL A 468 13.86 26.70 22.73
CA VAL A 468 13.81 26.48 24.17
C VAL A 468 15.22 26.56 24.77
N LEU A 469 15.37 27.35 25.81
CA LEU A 469 16.60 27.40 26.61
C LEU A 469 16.54 26.30 27.68
N VAL A 470 17.38 25.27 27.54
CA VAL A 470 17.52 24.18 28.51
C VAL A 470 18.92 24.27 29.12
N SER A 471 19.01 24.42 30.44
CA SER A 471 20.30 24.59 31.14
C SER A 471 21.20 25.70 30.56
N GLY A 472 20.59 26.77 30.03
CA GLY A 472 21.31 27.90 29.43
C GLY A 472 21.69 27.74 27.95
N VAL A 473 21.29 26.65 27.30
CA VAL A 473 21.56 26.37 25.87
C VAL A 473 20.29 26.43 25.06
N GLU A 474 20.31 27.16 23.95
CA GLU A 474 19.16 27.25 23.03
C GLU A 474 19.10 25.99 22.14
N ILE A 475 17.97 25.29 22.22
CA ILE A 475 17.70 24.06 21.48
C ILE A 475 16.37 24.24 20.74
N PRO A 476 16.35 24.15 19.39
CA PRO A 476 15.13 24.19 18.62
C PRO A 476 14.50 22.80 18.54
N PHE A 477 13.22 22.71 18.90
CA PHE A 477 12.38 21.52 18.78
C PHE A 477 11.29 21.74 17.72
N GLU A 478 11.21 20.85 16.74
CA GLU A 478 10.18 20.90 15.70
C GLU A 478 8.98 20.03 16.09
N LYS A 479 7.77 20.54 15.88
CA LYS A 479 6.52 19.79 15.99
C LYS A 479 5.64 20.11 14.80
N GLU A 480 5.07 19.09 14.19
CA GLU A 480 4.09 19.27 13.13
C GLU A 480 2.79 19.84 13.69
N VAL A 481 2.07 20.64 12.90
CA VAL A 481 0.71 21.03 13.25
C VAL A 481 -0.21 19.83 13.07
N VAL A 482 -0.94 19.48 14.13
CA VAL A 482 -1.87 18.34 14.15
C VAL A 482 -3.26 18.80 14.57
N HIS A 483 -4.27 17.95 14.43
CA HIS A 483 -5.58 18.12 15.06
C HIS A 483 -5.74 17.11 16.19
N ARG A 484 -5.67 17.60 17.43
CA ARG A 484 -5.90 16.80 18.64
C ARG A 484 -7.36 16.92 19.06
N TYR A 485 -8.04 15.79 19.26
CA TYR A 485 -9.42 15.73 19.71
C TYR A 485 -9.69 14.48 20.55
N SER A 486 -10.93 14.29 21.02
CA SER A 486 -11.30 13.10 21.76
C SER A 486 -12.64 12.53 21.33
N ARG A 487 -12.77 11.20 21.34
CA ARG A 487 -14.05 10.49 21.27
C ARG A 487 -14.33 9.74 22.57
N PRO A 488 -15.58 9.70 23.08
CA PRO A 488 -15.88 9.02 24.34
C PRO A 488 -15.47 7.53 24.38
N ASP A 489 -15.48 6.84 23.25
CA ASP A 489 -15.15 5.41 23.12
C ASP A 489 -13.66 5.13 22.83
N LYS A 490 -12.87 6.15 22.46
CA LYS A 490 -11.45 6.00 22.07
C LYS A 490 -10.48 6.82 22.94
N GLY A 491 -10.99 7.82 23.66
CA GLY A 491 -10.18 8.79 24.36
C GLY A 491 -9.54 9.80 23.40
N GLU A 492 -8.31 10.22 23.72
CA GLU A 492 -7.52 11.17 22.94
C GLU A 492 -7.09 10.60 21.58
N LEU A 493 -7.22 11.39 20.52
CA LEU A 493 -6.90 11.05 19.12
C LEU A 493 -6.21 12.23 18.43
N TYR A 494 -5.49 11.93 17.35
CA TYR A 494 -4.75 12.91 16.58
C TYR A 494 -4.92 12.65 15.08
N GLU A 495 -5.07 13.72 14.31
CA GLU A 495 -5.09 13.68 12.85
C GLU A 495 -4.01 14.62 12.29
N PRO A 496 -3.33 14.24 11.19
CA PRO A 496 -2.49 15.17 10.45
C PRO A 496 -3.29 16.39 9.98
N PHE A 497 -2.67 17.56 10.01
CA PHE A 497 -3.30 18.78 9.49
C PHE A 497 -3.12 18.90 7.97
N ALA A 498 -4.23 18.91 7.23
CA ALA A 498 -4.22 18.92 5.76
C ALA A 498 -4.70 20.25 5.15
N ILE A 499 -4.04 20.69 4.08
CA ILE A 499 -4.55 21.75 3.20
C ILE A 499 -5.36 21.12 2.08
N LEU A 500 -6.65 21.41 2.03
CA LEU A 500 -7.60 20.82 1.08
C LEU A 500 -8.27 21.90 0.21
N PRO A 501 -8.86 21.52 -0.94
CA PRO A 501 -9.63 22.43 -1.78
C PRO A 501 -10.85 23.00 -1.06
N GLU A 502 -11.32 24.18 -1.50
CA GLU A 502 -12.54 24.79 -0.96
C GLU A 502 -13.81 23.98 -1.29
N VAL A 503 -13.75 23.18 -2.34
CA VAL A 503 -14.80 22.24 -2.76
C VAL A 503 -14.16 21.07 -3.49
N THR A 504 -14.70 19.87 -3.28
CA THR A 504 -14.36 18.67 -4.04
C THR A 504 -15.61 18.05 -4.63
N SER A 505 -15.44 17.23 -5.65
CA SER A 505 -16.56 16.51 -6.28
C SER A 505 -16.17 15.10 -6.63
N LYS A 506 -17.11 14.15 -6.61
CA LYS A 506 -16.89 12.76 -7.03
C LYS A 506 -18.08 12.20 -7.81
N ILE A 507 -17.76 11.27 -8.69
CA ILE A 507 -18.71 10.30 -9.27
C ILE A 507 -18.43 8.98 -8.55
N ASP A 508 -19.46 8.36 -7.97
CA ASP A 508 -19.28 7.13 -7.21
C ASP A 508 -18.97 5.95 -8.14
N GLU A 509 -19.65 5.83 -9.29
CA GLU A 509 -19.34 4.82 -10.31
C GLU A 509 -18.10 5.24 -11.13
N LYS A 510 -16.98 4.54 -10.93
CA LYS A 510 -15.73 4.82 -11.67
C LYS A 510 -15.76 4.35 -13.12
N VAL A 511 -16.65 3.40 -13.44
CA VAL A 511 -16.85 2.89 -14.79
C VAL A 511 -18.35 2.76 -15.05
N LEU A 512 -18.82 3.40 -16.13
CA LEU A 512 -20.20 3.45 -16.56
C LEU A 512 -20.30 2.82 -17.96
N ILE A 513 -20.95 1.66 -18.05
CA ILE A 513 -21.13 0.96 -19.33
C ILE A 513 -22.50 1.31 -19.92
N PHE A 514 -22.55 1.64 -21.20
CA PHE A 514 -23.75 1.90 -21.98
C PHE A 514 -23.88 0.84 -23.08
N ALA A 515 -24.73 -0.15 -22.87
CA ALA A 515 -24.96 -1.25 -23.82
C ALA A 515 -25.71 -0.78 -25.08
N ASP A 516 -26.45 0.32 -24.99
CA ASP A 516 -27.21 0.94 -26.07
C ASP A 516 -27.05 2.47 -26.02
N ALA A 517 -27.83 3.16 -26.85
CA ALA A 517 -27.81 4.62 -26.96
C ALA A 517 -28.67 5.32 -25.88
N ASP A 518 -29.21 4.59 -24.90
CA ASP A 518 -30.10 5.16 -23.91
C ASP A 518 -29.35 6.02 -22.89
N SER A 519 -30.03 7.06 -22.39
CA SER A 519 -29.49 7.94 -21.37
C SER A 519 -29.43 7.25 -20.01
N LYS A 520 -28.35 7.49 -19.26
CA LYS A 520 -28.25 7.09 -17.85
C LYS A 520 -28.13 8.31 -16.96
N GLU A 521 -28.70 8.21 -15.76
CA GLU A 521 -28.45 9.18 -14.71
C GLU A 521 -27.08 8.93 -14.09
N VAL A 522 -26.27 9.99 -13.99
CA VAL A 522 -24.97 10.00 -13.32
C VAL A 522 -25.05 10.97 -12.14
N GLN A 523 -24.79 10.46 -10.93
CA GLN A 523 -24.77 11.27 -9.73
C GLN A 523 -23.38 11.86 -9.47
N VAL A 524 -23.35 13.17 -9.21
CA VAL A 524 -22.16 13.90 -8.79
C VAL A 524 -22.37 14.38 -7.38
N LYS A 525 -21.51 13.92 -6.47
CA LYS A 525 -21.45 14.40 -5.08
C LYS A 525 -20.50 15.57 -4.99
N ILE A 526 -20.91 16.62 -4.29
CA ILE A 526 -20.13 17.86 -4.09
C ILE A 526 -19.97 18.06 -2.58
N ARG A 527 -18.74 18.17 -2.10
CA ARG A 527 -18.42 18.33 -0.67
C ARG A 527 -17.74 19.68 -0.43
N ALA A 528 -18.24 20.43 0.55
CA ALA A 528 -17.67 21.73 0.90
C ALA A 528 -16.44 21.59 1.81
N GLY A 529 -15.32 22.24 1.44
CA GLY A 529 -14.09 22.31 2.24
C GLY A 529 -14.07 23.45 3.26
N LYS A 530 -15.04 24.38 3.18
CA LYS A 530 -15.26 25.50 4.10
C LYS A 530 -16.77 25.78 4.23
N ASN A 531 -17.14 26.68 5.14
CA ASN A 531 -18.54 27.13 5.26
C ASN A 531 -18.93 28.01 4.06
N ASP A 532 -20.24 28.05 3.78
CA ASP A 532 -20.88 28.96 2.81
C ASP A 532 -20.28 28.90 1.39
N VAL A 533 -20.15 27.68 0.85
CA VAL A 533 -19.64 27.45 -0.50
C VAL A 533 -20.80 27.43 -1.49
N SER A 534 -20.76 28.33 -2.48
CA SER A 534 -21.76 28.38 -3.55
C SER A 534 -21.08 28.45 -4.91
N GLY A 535 -21.67 27.80 -5.91
CA GLY A 535 -21.09 27.71 -7.23
C GLY A 535 -21.99 26.98 -8.23
N SER A 536 -21.37 26.45 -9.27
CA SER A 536 -22.04 25.57 -10.22
C SER A 536 -21.14 24.39 -10.58
N VAL A 537 -21.75 23.26 -10.92
CA VAL A 537 -21.04 22.08 -11.41
C VAL A 537 -21.50 21.76 -12.83
N SER A 538 -20.56 21.33 -13.65
CA SER A 538 -20.80 20.79 -14.99
C SER A 538 -20.02 19.48 -15.14
N LEU A 539 -20.39 18.62 -16.09
CA LEU A 539 -19.58 17.46 -16.46
C LEU A 539 -18.88 17.75 -17.79
N SER A 540 -17.56 17.67 -17.78
CA SER A 540 -16.81 17.46 -19.02
C SER A 540 -17.07 16.05 -19.54
N HIS A 541 -17.14 15.88 -20.86
CA HIS A 541 -17.49 14.63 -21.51
C HIS A 541 -16.80 14.50 -22.88
N PRO A 542 -16.66 13.27 -23.42
CA PRO A 542 -16.04 13.07 -24.72
C PRO A 542 -16.91 13.58 -25.86
N SER A 543 -16.31 13.73 -27.04
CA SER A 543 -17.02 14.18 -28.25
C SER A 543 -18.14 13.19 -28.63
N GLY A 544 -19.30 13.72 -29.01
CA GLY A 544 -20.49 12.92 -29.38
C GLY A 544 -21.38 12.53 -28.21
N TRP A 545 -20.91 12.65 -26.97
CA TRP A 545 -21.73 12.47 -25.77
C TRP A 545 -22.49 13.75 -25.45
N VAL A 546 -23.66 13.62 -24.82
CA VAL A 546 -24.51 14.75 -24.43
C VAL A 546 -24.81 14.67 -22.94
N VAL A 547 -24.68 15.80 -22.24
CA VAL A 547 -24.98 15.92 -20.81
C VAL A 547 -26.08 16.96 -20.60
N THR A 548 -27.15 16.58 -19.88
CA THR A 548 -28.28 17.46 -19.56
C THR A 548 -28.62 17.41 -18.06
N PRO A 549 -28.79 18.55 -17.37
CA PRO A 549 -28.51 19.91 -17.83
C PRO A 549 -27.00 20.14 -18.03
N SER A 550 -26.59 21.19 -18.76
CA SER A 550 -25.16 21.49 -18.98
C SER A 550 -24.44 22.02 -17.73
N SER A 551 -25.19 22.57 -16.76
CA SER A 551 -24.68 23.05 -15.48
C SER A 551 -25.78 23.06 -14.43
N ILE A 552 -25.41 22.77 -13.18
CA ILE A 552 -26.31 22.77 -12.02
C ILE A 552 -25.74 23.72 -10.95
N PRO A 553 -26.50 24.75 -10.51
CA PRO A 553 -26.07 25.60 -9.41
C PRO A 553 -26.20 24.88 -8.07
N PHE A 554 -25.35 25.23 -7.10
CA PHE A 554 -25.42 24.70 -5.76
C PHE A 554 -25.02 25.72 -4.68
N SER A 555 -25.43 25.45 -3.45
CA SER A 555 -25.03 26.17 -2.24
C SER A 555 -24.99 25.19 -1.07
N ILE A 556 -23.87 25.14 -0.36
CA ILE A 556 -23.64 24.28 0.80
C ILE A 556 -23.24 25.17 1.98
N ALA A 557 -23.93 25.05 3.11
CA ALA A 557 -23.77 25.97 4.23
C ALA A 557 -22.59 25.59 5.12
N GLN A 558 -22.41 24.30 5.40
CA GLN A 558 -21.45 23.83 6.39
C GLN A 558 -20.23 23.16 5.77
N LYS A 559 -19.05 23.43 6.33
CA LYS A 559 -17.84 22.67 6.04
C LYS A 559 -18.09 21.18 6.28
N GLY A 560 -17.71 20.35 5.30
CA GLY A 560 -17.84 18.90 5.35
C GLY A 560 -19.21 18.37 4.91
N GLU A 561 -20.22 19.23 4.73
CA GLU A 561 -21.51 18.86 4.17
C GLU A 561 -21.36 18.46 2.69
N GLU A 562 -22.13 17.46 2.29
CA GLU A 562 -22.16 16.92 0.93
C GLU A 562 -23.57 16.99 0.36
N ILE A 563 -23.69 17.36 -0.91
CA ILE A 563 -24.93 17.30 -1.68
C ILE A 563 -24.72 16.44 -2.91
N SER A 564 -25.80 15.87 -3.45
CA SER A 564 -25.78 15.13 -4.72
C SER A 564 -26.59 15.87 -5.77
N VAL A 565 -26.07 15.95 -6.99
CA VAL A 565 -26.79 16.42 -8.17
C VAL A 565 -26.74 15.36 -9.25
N ALA A 566 -27.77 15.30 -10.09
CA ALA A 566 -27.92 14.29 -11.12
C ALA A 566 -27.81 14.91 -12.53
N PHE A 567 -27.02 14.27 -13.38
CA PHE A 567 -26.91 14.59 -14.80
C PHE A 567 -27.45 13.43 -15.63
N GLN A 568 -28.18 13.72 -16.69
CA GLN A 568 -28.51 12.76 -17.73
C GLN A 568 -27.39 12.74 -18.76
N VAL A 569 -26.71 11.59 -18.88
CA VAL A 569 -25.61 11.37 -19.81
C VAL A 569 -26.09 10.44 -20.92
N THR A 570 -26.09 10.95 -22.15
CA THR A 570 -26.50 10.21 -23.35
C THR A 570 -25.29 9.92 -24.23
N PRO A 571 -24.99 8.64 -24.52
CA PRO A 571 -23.89 8.26 -25.40
C PRO A 571 -24.24 8.50 -26.89
N PRO A 572 -23.24 8.47 -27.80
CA PRO A 572 -23.50 8.41 -29.23
C PRO A 572 -24.10 7.06 -29.67
N ASP A 573 -24.67 7.01 -30.88
CA ASP A 573 -25.22 5.77 -31.44
C ASP A 573 -24.14 4.71 -31.72
N THR A 574 -22.91 5.14 -32.00
CA THR A 574 -21.76 4.27 -32.32
C THR A 574 -20.92 3.96 -31.10
N GLU A 575 -20.11 2.88 -31.17
CA GLU A 575 -19.10 2.58 -30.14
C GLU A 575 -18.22 3.80 -29.85
N SER A 576 -18.02 4.08 -28.56
CA SER A 576 -17.25 5.23 -28.09
C SER A 576 -16.80 4.99 -26.66
N GLU A 577 -15.61 5.43 -26.32
CA GLU A 577 -15.12 5.45 -24.97
C GLU A 577 -14.51 6.80 -24.63
N GLY A 578 -14.45 7.11 -23.34
CA GLY A 578 -13.74 8.28 -22.86
C GLY A 578 -13.96 8.46 -21.37
N LYS A 579 -13.79 9.70 -20.91
CA LYS A 579 -13.94 10.04 -19.50
C LYS A 579 -14.95 11.18 -19.34
N ILE A 580 -15.78 11.07 -18.32
CA ILE A 580 -16.54 12.20 -17.79
C ILE A 580 -15.88 12.67 -16.50
N ALA A 581 -15.87 13.98 -16.27
CA ALA A 581 -15.27 14.54 -15.07
C ALA A 581 -16.04 15.79 -14.61
N PRO A 582 -16.47 15.86 -13.34
CA PRO A 582 -17.09 17.07 -12.80
C PRO A 582 -16.09 18.23 -12.74
N LYS A 583 -16.56 19.39 -13.18
CA LYS A 583 -15.88 20.68 -13.07
C LYS A 583 -16.74 21.60 -12.22
N VAL A 584 -16.30 21.83 -11.00
CA VAL A 584 -16.98 22.69 -10.02
C VAL A 584 -16.39 24.09 -10.11
N THR A 585 -17.20 25.08 -10.45
CA THR A 585 -16.80 26.49 -10.51
C THR A 585 -17.31 27.24 -9.29
N VAL A 586 -16.39 27.75 -8.48
CA VAL A 586 -16.69 28.63 -7.34
C VAL A 586 -15.95 29.95 -7.56
N ALA A 587 -16.71 31.05 -7.60
CA ALA A 587 -16.23 32.35 -8.09
C ALA A 587 -15.54 32.22 -9.47
N ASN A 588 -14.21 32.37 -9.53
CA ASN A 588 -13.41 32.27 -10.76
C ASN A 588 -12.43 31.09 -10.75
N LYS A 589 -12.53 30.17 -9.79
CA LYS A 589 -11.67 28.98 -9.67
C LYS A 589 -12.46 27.73 -10.07
N VAL A 590 -11.81 26.83 -10.81
CA VAL A 590 -12.37 25.53 -11.20
C VAL A 590 -11.69 24.45 -10.36
N TYR A 591 -12.50 23.55 -9.81
CA TYR A 591 -12.09 22.41 -9.01
C TYR A 591 -12.55 21.13 -9.69
N ASP A 592 -11.67 20.13 -9.73
CA ASP A 592 -11.87 18.87 -10.44
C ASP A 592 -11.30 17.66 -9.70
N ARG A 593 -11.01 17.81 -8.41
CA ARG A 593 -10.48 16.76 -7.57
C ARG A 593 -11.57 16.17 -6.68
N GLU A 594 -11.50 14.87 -6.47
CA GLU A 594 -12.23 14.19 -5.41
C GLU A 594 -11.36 14.09 -4.16
N LEU A 595 -11.99 14.06 -2.99
CA LEU A 595 -11.32 13.79 -1.71
C LEU A 595 -11.71 12.38 -1.25
N ILE A 596 -10.71 11.52 -1.17
CA ILE A 596 -10.82 10.16 -0.63
C ILE A 596 -10.15 10.15 0.75
N GLU A 597 -10.86 9.68 1.76
CA GLU A 597 -10.36 9.60 3.14
C GLU A 597 -10.13 8.12 3.49
N ILE A 598 -8.88 7.75 3.80
CA ILE A 598 -8.54 6.42 4.30
C ILE A 598 -8.41 6.53 5.82
N ASN A 599 -9.29 5.85 6.55
CA ASN A 599 -9.46 6.06 7.99
C ASN A 599 -9.70 4.73 8.72
N TYR A 600 -8.60 4.04 9.05
CA TYR A 600 -8.61 2.85 9.90
C TYR A 600 -8.05 3.17 11.28
N ASP A 601 -8.51 2.46 12.32
CA ASP A 601 -8.10 2.74 13.70
C ASP A 601 -6.59 2.53 13.95
N HIS A 602 -5.90 1.72 13.14
CA HIS A 602 -4.47 1.42 13.30
C HIS A 602 -3.53 2.37 12.56
N ILE A 603 -4.04 3.33 11.78
CA ILE A 603 -3.22 4.32 11.06
C ILE A 603 -3.72 5.76 11.31
N PRO A 604 -2.89 6.78 11.10
CA PRO A 604 -3.35 8.15 10.96
C PRO A 604 -4.27 8.30 9.73
N LYS A 605 -5.33 9.09 9.86
CA LYS A 605 -6.24 9.40 8.76
C LYS A 605 -5.48 10.02 7.59
N GLN A 606 -5.65 9.45 6.40
CA GLN A 606 -5.04 9.96 5.16
C GLN A 606 -6.09 10.69 4.32
N SER A 607 -5.68 11.79 3.69
CA SER A 607 -6.48 12.57 2.74
C SER A 607 -5.85 12.51 1.36
N VAL A 608 -6.50 11.83 0.42
CA VAL A 608 -6.01 11.62 -0.95
C VAL A 608 -6.85 12.45 -1.92
N LEU A 609 -6.19 13.25 -2.76
CA LEU A 609 -6.81 14.07 -3.79
C LEU A 609 -6.47 13.50 -5.16
N LEU A 610 -7.45 12.88 -5.80
CA LEU A 610 -7.32 12.32 -7.15
C LEU A 610 -8.15 13.15 -8.14
N PRO A 611 -7.81 13.12 -9.45
CA PRO A 611 -8.73 13.58 -10.47
C PRO A 611 -10.11 12.93 -10.29
N SER A 612 -11.15 13.76 -10.23
CA SER A 612 -12.52 13.26 -10.20
C SER A 612 -12.93 12.91 -11.62
N GLU A 613 -12.89 11.63 -11.95
CA GLU A 613 -13.25 11.14 -13.28
C GLU A 613 -13.90 9.76 -13.21
N ALA A 614 -14.74 9.47 -14.21
CA ALA A 614 -15.30 8.16 -14.46
C ALA A 614 -15.12 7.80 -15.93
N LYS A 615 -14.73 6.55 -16.20
CA LYS A 615 -14.69 6.01 -17.57
C LYS A 615 -16.11 5.76 -18.03
N VAL A 616 -16.44 6.23 -19.22
CA VAL A 616 -17.71 5.91 -19.90
C VAL A 616 -17.41 5.07 -21.13
N VAL A 617 -18.17 4.00 -21.31
CA VAL A 617 -17.98 3.09 -22.45
C VAL A 617 -19.32 2.79 -23.09
N ARG A 618 -19.52 3.29 -24.31
CA ARG A 618 -20.61 2.93 -25.20
C ARG A 618 -20.18 1.72 -26.04
N MET A 619 -20.83 0.58 -25.80
CA MET A 619 -20.53 -0.69 -26.49
C MET A 619 -21.70 -1.12 -27.36
N ASP A 620 -21.47 -1.48 -28.63
CA ASP A 620 -22.50 -2.12 -29.47
C ASP A 620 -22.53 -3.63 -29.20
N ILE A 621 -22.92 -3.97 -27.97
CA ILE A 621 -22.92 -5.35 -27.49
C ILE A 621 -24.27 -6.01 -27.72
N LYS A 622 -24.23 -7.19 -28.34
CA LYS A 622 -25.39 -8.08 -28.46
C LYS A 622 -25.28 -9.15 -27.39
N LYS A 623 -26.42 -9.55 -26.85
CA LYS A 623 -26.53 -10.65 -25.89
C LYS A 623 -27.67 -11.60 -26.25
N SER A 624 -27.51 -12.87 -25.91
CA SER A 624 -28.59 -13.86 -25.92
C SER A 624 -28.67 -14.57 -24.58
N GLY A 625 -29.90 -14.89 -24.14
CA GLY A 625 -30.19 -15.20 -22.75
C GLY A 625 -30.30 -13.96 -21.87
N GLU A 626 -30.88 -14.16 -20.69
CA GLU A 626 -31.24 -13.08 -19.78
C GLU A 626 -30.95 -13.43 -18.32
N HIS A 627 -31.33 -14.62 -17.87
CA HIS A 627 -31.22 -15.02 -16.48
C HIS A 627 -29.96 -15.86 -16.25
N ILE A 628 -29.01 -15.32 -15.49
CA ILE A 628 -27.73 -15.98 -15.21
C ILE A 628 -27.70 -16.39 -13.75
N ALA A 629 -27.55 -17.68 -13.46
CA ALA A 629 -27.21 -18.13 -12.12
C ALA A 629 -25.71 -17.92 -11.87
N TYR A 630 -25.36 -17.24 -10.79
CA TYR A 630 -23.97 -16.94 -10.45
C TYR A 630 -23.62 -17.51 -9.08
N ILE A 631 -22.64 -18.41 -9.05
CA ILE A 631 -22.09 -18.95 -7.81
C ILE A 631 -20.85 -18.14 -7.47
N MET A 632 -20.94 -17.36 -6.39
CA MET A 632 -19.88 -16.42 -6.00
C MET A 632 -18.58 -17.11 -5.62
N GLY A 633 -17.49 -16.55 -6.15
CA GLY A 633 -16.12 -16.89 -5.80
C GLY A 633 -15.53 -15.92 -4.76
N ALA A 634 -14.20 -15.89 -4.66
CA ALA A 634 -13.50 -14.97 -3.76
C ALA A 634 -13.17 -13.64 -4.45
N GLY A 635 -13.79 -12.54 -4.02
CA GLY A 635 -13.47 -11.18 -4.49
C GLY A 635 -13.84 -10.93 -5.96
N ASP A 636 -15.07 -11.29 -6.33
CA ASP A 636 -15.55 -11.34 -7.72
C ASP A 636 -16.58 -10.22 -7.97
N ASN A 637 -16.31 -9.30 -8.89
CA ASN A 637 -17.22 -8.20 -9.29
C ASN A 637 -17.79 -8.38 -10.72
N VAL A 638 -17.68 -9.59 -11.27
CA VAL A 638 -18.26 -9.93 -12.58
C VAL A 638 -19.79 -9.83 -12.59
N PRO A 639 -20.55 -10.22 -11.53
CA PRO A 639 -22.01 -10.08 -11.52
C PRO A 639 -22.49 -8.67 -11.83
N GLU A 640 -21.97 -7.67 -11.13
CA GLU A 640 -22.31 -6.25 -11.27
C GLU A 640 -21.97 -5.75 -12.68
N SER A 641 -20.87 -6.23 -13.25
CA SER A 641 -20.48 -5.93 -14.63
C SER A 641 -21.49 -6.47 -15.64
N LEU A 642 -21.96 -7.71 -15.46
CA LEU A 642 -22.96 -8.33 -16.35
C LEU A 642 -24.32 -7.62 -16.27
N GLU A 643 -24.70 -7.13 -15.08
CA GLU A 643 -25.91 -6.33 -14.91
C GLU A 643 -25.85 -5.01 -15.69
N GLN A 644 -24.68 -4.37 -15.80
CA GLN A 644 -24.54 -3.12 -16.58
C GLN A 644 -24.80 -3.28 -18.07
N ILE A 645 -24.63 -4.49 -18.62
CA ILE A 645 -25.00 -4.83 -20.01
C ILE A 645 -26.38 -5.50 -20.12
N GLY A 646 -27.16 -5.46 -19.03
CA GLY A 646 -28.58 -5.81 -18.99
C GLY A 646 -28.91 -7.27 -18.72
N TYR A 647 -27.97 -8.11 -18.26
CA TYR A 647 -28.33 -9.43 -17.75
C TYR A 647 -29.01 -9.33 -16.38
N GLN A 648 -29.89 -10.27 -16.07
CA GLN A 648 -30.43 -10.45 -14.73
C GLN A 648 -29.60 -11.52 -14.02
N VAL A 649 -28.72 -11.12 -13.11
CA VAL A 649 -27.82 -12.03 -12.40
C VAL A 649 -28.46 -12.45 -11.09
N HIS A 650 -28.56 -13.76 -10.86
CA HIS A 650 -29.13 -14.36 -9.66
C HIS A 650 -28.00 -15.02 -8.89
N LEU A 651 -27.64 -14.45 -7.73
CA LEU A 651 -26.65 -15.08 -6.87
C LEU A 651 -27.24 -16.35 -6.26
N VAL A 652 -26.56 -17.48 -6.45
CA VAL A 652 -27.01 -18.80 -6.00
C VAL A 652 -26.04 -19.33 -4.94
N ASP A 653 -26.55 -19.61 -3.74
CA ASP A 653 -25.82 -20.39 -2.74
C ASP A 653 -25.83 -21.87 -3.15
N PRO A 654 -24.66 -22.51 -3.36
CA PRO A 654 -24.62 -23.91 -3.74
C PRO A 654 -25.31 -24.87 -2.77
N ASN A 655 -25.45 -24.50 -1.49
CA ASN A 655 -26.18 -25.31 -0.52
C ASN A 655 -27.66 -25.47 -0.88
N ASP A 656 -28.25 -24.44 -1.47
CA ASP A 656 -29.67 -24.37 -1.81
C ASP A 656 -30.01 -25.06 -3.14
N ILE A 657 -29.00 -25.40 -3.95
CA ILE A 657 -29.21 -26.03 -5.26
C ILE A 657 -29.78 -27.44 -5.10
N GLN A 658 -30.98 -27.68 -5.63
CA GLN A 658 -31.60 -28.99 -5.83
C GLN A 658 -31.72 -29.33 -7.32
N ASN A 659 -32.06 -30.58 -7.64
CA ASN A 659 -32.25 -31.00 -9.02
C ASN A 659 -33.40 -30.24 -9.68
N GLY A 660 -33.15 -29.65 -10.85
CA GLY A 660 -34.13 -28.87 -11.61
C GLY A 660 -34.18 -27.37 -11.26
N ASP A 661 -33.57 -26.94 -10.14
CA ASP A 661 -33.57 -25.53 -9.74
C ASP A 661 -32.82 -24.63 -10.73
N LEU A 662 -31.89 -25.21 -11.48
CA LEU A 662 -31.05 -24.48 -12.44
C LEU A 662 -31.71 -24.34 -13.82
N ASP A 663 -32.76 -25.11 -14.12
CA ASP A 663 -33.38 -25.20 -15.45
C ASP A 663 -34.01 -23.88 -15.92
N LYS A 664 -34.36 -23.00 -14.96
CA LYS A 664 -34.88 -21.66 -15.20
C LYS A 664 -33.83 -20.66 -15.69
N TYR A 665 -32.53 -20.98 -15.57
CA TYR A 665 -31.44 -20.10 -15.96
C TYR A 665 -30.88 -20.45 -17.35
N ASP A 666 -30.51 -19.41 -18.08
CA ASP A 666 -29.93 -19.54 -19.42
C ASP A 666 -28.45 -19.95 -19.39
N ALA A 667 -27.75 -19.69 -18.29
CA ALA A 667 -26.41 -20.18 -18.01
C ALA A 667 -26.13 -20.16 -16.50
N VAL A 668 -25.18 -21.00 -16.07
CA VAL A 668 -24.61 -21.01 -14.73
C VAL A 668 -23.15 -20.57 -14.82
N VAL A 669 -22.78 -19.53 -14.08
CA VAL A 669 -21.39 -19.06 -13.95
C VAL A 669 -20.87 -19.43 -12.57
N VAL A 670 -19.73 -20.12 -12.54
CA VAL A 670 -18.98 -20.39 -11.32
C VAL A 670 -17.83 -19.39 -11.26
N GLY A 671 -17.89 -18.52 -10.25
CA GLY A 671 -16.96 -17.41 -10.04
C GLY A 671 -15.51 -17.83 -9.77
N ILE A 672 -14.63 -16.85 -9.76
CA ILE A 672 -13.19 -17.09 -9.58
C ILE A 672 -12.89 -17.77 -8.24
N ARG A 673 -12.07 -18.83 -8.26
CA ARG A 673 -11.70 -19.61 -7.06
C ARG A 673 -12.89 -20.19 -6.29
N ALA A 674 -14.09 -20.28 -6.86
CA ALA A 674 -15.26 -20.78 -6.13
C ALA A 674 -15.05 -22.20 -5.59
N TYR A 675 -14.40 -23.11 -6.33
CA TYR A 675 -14.07 -24.45 -5.82
C TYR A 675 -13.00 -24.45 -4.73
N ASN A 676 -12.22 -23.37 -4.58
CA ASN A 676 -11.26 -23.21 -3.48
C ASN A 676 -11.94 -22.76 -2.18
N VAL A 677 -13.02 -21.97 -2.24
CA VAL A 677 -13.60 -21.30 -1.07
C VAL A 677 -15.02 -21.76 -0.70
N VAL A 678 -15.75 -22.36 -1.64
CA VAL A 678 -17.12 -22.84 -1.43
C VAL A 678 -17.14 -24.36 -1.32
N GLU A 679 -17.10 -24.87 -0.08
CA GLU A 679 -16.98 -26.30 0.20
C GLU A 679 -18.12 -27.14 -0.41
N ALA A 680 -19.34 -26.60 -0.43
CA ALA A 680 -20.53 -27.27 -0.95
C ALA A 680 -20.41 -27.67 -2.43
N LEU A 681 -19.63 -26.95 -3.24
CA LEU A 681 -19.47 -27.25 -4.66
C LEU A 681 -18.91 -28.65 -4.93
N LYS A 682 -18.10 -29.20 -4.01
CA LYS A 682 -17.56 -30.58 -4.12
C LYS A 682 -18.67 -31.64 -4.24
N PHE A 683 -19.84 -31.36 -3.66
CA PHE A 683 -20.97 -32.29 -3.64
C PHE A 683 -22.05 -31.97 -4.68
N LYS A 684 -21.97 -30.79 -5.33
CA LYS A 684 -22.99 -30.29 -6.27
C LYS A 684 -22.64 -30.52 -7.74
N GLN A 685 -21.44 -31.04 -8.03
CA GLN A 685 -21.01 -31.37 -9.40
C GLN A 685 -22.00 -32.25 -10.17
N PRO A 686 -22.58 -33.32 -9.60
CA PRO A 686 -23.57 -34.12 -10.34
C PRO A 686 -24.77 -33.28 -10.81
N VAL A 687 -25.29 -32.40 -9.96
CA VAL A 687 -26.44 -31.54 -10.30
C VAL A 687 -26.07 -30.50 -11.35
N LEU A 688 -24.89 -29.91 -11.25
CA LEU A 688 -24.37 -28.95 -12.23
C LEU A 688 -24.15 -29.61 -13.59
N PHE A 689 -23.63 -30.83 -13.63
CA PHE A 689 -23.43 -31.57 -14.88
C PHE A 689 -24.73 -32.10 -15.46
N ASP A 690 -25.71 -32.50 -14.64
CA ASP A 690 -27.06 -32.82 -15.11
C ASP A 690 -27.70 -31.62 -15.83
N TYR A 691 -27.55 -30.41 -15.28
CA TYR A 691 -28.00 -29.18 -15.92
C TYR A 691 -27.34 -28.97 -17.29
N VAL A 692 -26.02 -29.14 -17.39
CA VAL A 692 -25.30 -29.02 -18.68
C VAL A 692 -25.78 -30.10 -19.66
N GLN A 693 -25.89 -31.35 -19.21
CA GLN A 693 -26.32 -32.47 -20.05
C GLN A 693 -27.70 -32.24 -20.67
N ASN A 694 -28.60 -31.56 -19.94
CA ASN A 694 -29.96 -31.23 -20.36
C ASN A 694 -30.07 -29.91 -21.17
N GLY A 695 -28.96 -29.40 -21.72
CA GLY A 695 -28.97 -28.22 -22.60
C GLY A 695 -28.50 -26.92 -21.94
N GLY A 696 -28.14 -26.96 -20.66
CA GLY A 696 -27.59 -25.82 -19.93
C GLY A 696 -26.18 -25.43 -20.39
N THR A 697 -25.80 -24.18 -20.14
CA THR A 697 -24.42 -23.70 -20.33
C THR A 697 -23.78 -23.44 -18.97
N MET A 698 -22.64 -24.06 -18.70
CA MET A 698 -21.86 -23.83 -17.49
C MET A 698 -20.52 -23.19 -17.84
N ILE A 699 -20.23 -22.03 -17.24
CA ILE A 699 -18.94 -21.33 -17.37
C ILE A 699 -18.23 -21.42 -16.03
N VAL A 700 -17.04 -22.03 -16.02
CA VAL A 700 -16.17 -22.11 -14.86
C VAL A 700 -14.99 -21.18 -15.06
N GLN A 701 -14.89 -20.15 -14.22
CA GLN A 701 -13.72 -19.27 -14.21
C GLN A 701 -12.55 -19.93 -13.47
N TYR A 702 -11.38 -19.26 -13.47
CA TYR A 702 -10.15 -19.87 -12.98
C TYR A 702 -10.28 -20.37 -11.53
N ASN A 703 -9.61 -21.49 -11.25
CA ASN A 703 -9.48 -22.06 -9.92
C ASN A 703 -8.02 -22.47 -9.69
N THR A 704 -7.58 -22.50 -8.44
CA THR A 704 -6.17 -22.75 -8.14
C THR A 704 -5.94 -24.22 -7.76
N ALA A 705 -5.18 -24.93 -8.60
CA ALA A 705 -4.56 -26.22 -8.28
C ALA A 705 -3.04 -26.00 -8.27
N GLY A 706 -2.33 -26.35 -7.20
CA GLY A 706 -0.96 -25.86 -7.00
C GLY A 706 -0.23 -26.54 -5.86
N ARG A 707 0.99 -26.05 -5.55
CA ARG A 707 2.01 -26.72 -4.72
C ARG A 707 1.40 -27.52 -3.55
N TRP A 708 0.49 -26.93 -2.75
CA TRP A 708 -0.16 -27.55 -1.58
C TRP A 708 -1.66 -27.88 -1.76
N ALA A 709 -2.23 -27.72 -2.96
CA ALA A 709 -3.63 -28.00 -3.30
C ALA A 709 -3.71 -29.20 -4.25
N SER A 710 -4.46 -30.24 -3.88
CA SER A 710 -4.75 -31.38 -4.75
C SER A 710 -5.45 -30.91 -6.03
N GLN A 711 -5.28 -31.66 -7.12
CA GLN A 711 -6.18 -31.49 -8.28
C GLN A 711 -7.62 -31.65 -7.83
N PHE A 712 -8.52 -30.92 -8.50
CA PHE A 712 -9.94 -31.05 -8.25
C PHE A 712 -10.45 -32.33 -8.90
N GLU A 713 -11.10 -33.18 -8.13
CA GLU A 713 -11.81 -34.33 -8.69
C GLU A 713 -13.07 -33.83 -9.42
N ASN A 714 -13.23 -34.26 -10.67
CA ASN A 714 -14.42 -33.97 -11.49
C ASN A 714 -14.76 -32.47 -11.61
N ILE A 715 -13.78 -31.57 -11.76
CA ILE A 715 -14.06 -30.13 -11.95
C ILE A 715 -14.85 -29.87 -13.26
N ALA A 716 -14.70 -30.76 -14.24
CA ALA A 716 -15.37 -30.75 -15.53
C ALA A 716 -15.97 -32.13 -15.84
N PRO A 717 -16.92 -32.24 -16.78
CA PRO A 717 -17.53 -33.52 -17.18
C PRO A 717 -16.56 -34.45 -17.93
N TYR A 718 -15.47 -33.92 -18.45
CA TYR A 718 -14.37 -34.67 -19.07
C TYR A 718 -13.03 -34.33 -18.39
N ASP A 719 -12.00 -35.12 -18.64
CA ASP A 719 -10.69 -34.95 -18.01
C ASP A 719 -10.07 -33.58 -18.36
N VAL A 720 -9.72 -32.82 -17.32
CA VAL A 720 -8.99 -31.55 -17.40
C VAL A 720 -8.02 -31.45 -16.22
N THR A 721 -6.79 -31.02 -16.49
CA THR A 721 -5.77 -30.82 -15.47
C THR A 721 -5.38 -29.36 -15.39
N LEU A 722 -5.74 -28.72 -14.28
CA LEU A 722 -5.36 -27.34 -14.00
C LEU A 722 -3.86 -27.25 -13.70
N SER A 723 -3.24 -26.16 -14.13
CA SER A 723 -1.82 -25.91 -13.91
C SER A 723 -1.58 -24.54 -13.28
N ARG A 724 -0.31 -24.15 -13.16
CA ARG A 724 0.09 -22.79 -12.74
C ARG A 724 0.36 -21.87 -13.92
N ASP A 725 0.13 -22.35 -15.14
CA ASP A 725 0.32 -21.58 -16.36
C ASP A 725 -0.53 -20.32 -16.32
N ARG A 726 0.09 -19.21 -16.73
CA ARG A 726 -0.51 -17.87 -16.81
C ARG A 726 0.23 -17.06 -17.87
N VAL A 727 -0.37 -15.97 -18.30
CA VAL A 727 0.25 -14.96 -19.16
C VAL A 727 0.10 -13.62 -18.46
N THR A 728 1.22 -13.09 -17.98
CA THR A 728 1.27 -11.88 -17.13
C THR A 728 1.35 -10.61 -17.94
N ASP A 729 1.92 -10.65 -19.15
CA ASP A 729 1.97 -9.48 -20.00
C ASP A 729 0.58 -9.17 -20.55
N GLU A 730 -0.04 -8.09 -20.07
CA GLU A 730 -1.34 -7.59 -20.53
C GLU A 730 -1.35 -7.25 -22.04
N ASN A 731 -0.19 -7.03 -22.65
CA ASN A 731 -0.02 -6.75 -24.08
C ASN A 731 0.39 -7.99 -24.88
N ALA A 732 0.47 -9.17 -24.25
CA ALA A 732 0.77 -10.41 -24.95
C ALA A 732 -0.21 -10.62 -26.12
N LYS A 733 0.34 -11.02 -27.28
CA LYS A 733 -0.46 -11.32 -28.46
C LYS A 733 -1.39 -12.50 -28.16
N VAL A 734 -2.66 -12.35 -28.56
CA VAL A 734 -3.67 -13.41 -28.50
C VAL A 734 -3.96 -13.90 -29.91
N ASP A 735 -3.75 -15.19 -30.16
CA ASP A 735 -4.06 -15.85 -31.42
C ASP A 735 -5.40 -16.60 -31.30
N ILE A 736 -6.27 -16.45 -32.30
CA ILE A 736 -7.58 -17.14 -32.34
C ILE A 736 -7.40 -18.50 -33.04
N LEU A 737 -7.52 -19.58 -32.28
CA LEU A 737 -7.33 -20.95 -32.76
C LEU A 737 -8.55 -21.51 -33.48
N ALA A 738 -9.75 -21.10 -33.06
CA ALA A 738 -11.02 -21.60 -33.58
C ALA A 738 -11.85 -20.46 -34.20
N PRO A 739 -11.41 -19.89 -35.34
CA PRO A 739 -11.97 -18.65 -35.90
C PRO A 739 -13.42 -18.77 -36.35
N GLU A 740 -13.92 -19.98 -36.65
CA GLU A 740 -15.31 -20.22 -37.04
C GLU A 740 -16.21 -20.61 -35.85
N HIS A 741 -15.65 -20.71 -34.63
CA HIS A 741 -16.40 -21.16 -33.46
C HIS A 741 -17.44 -20.11 -33.02
N PRO A 742 -18.62 -20.51 -32.51
CA PRO A 742 -19.63 -19.56 -32.03
C PRO A 742 -19.12 -18.58 -30.97
N LEU A 743 -18.20 -19.00 -30.10
CA LEU A 743 -17.58 -18.10 -29.12
C LEU A 743 -16.81 -16.93 -29.74
N VAL A 744 -16.38 -17.04 -31.00
CA VAL A 744 -15.70 -15.98 -31.75
C VAL A 744 -16.68 -15.17 -32.59
N ASN A 745 -17.81 -15.73 -33.03
CA ASN A 745 -18.66 -15.10 -34.05
C ASN A 745 -20.08 -14.77 -33.62
N PHE A 746 -20.55 -15.22 -32.45
CA PHE A 746 -21.94 -15.05 -32.05
C PHE A 746 -22.13 -14.79 -30.54
N PRO A 747 -22.96 -13.79 -30.17
CA PRO A 747 -23.65 -12.83 -31.04
C PRO A 747 -22.76 -11.66 -31.48
N ASN A 748 -21.53 -11.57 -30.94
CA ASN A 748 -20.54 -10.56 -31.29
C ASN A 748 -19.38 -11.20 -32.03
N THR A 749 -18.81 -10.49 -33.01
CA THR A 749 -17.56 -10.93 -33.66
C THR A 749 -16.36 -10.50 -32.82
N ILE A 750 -15.47 -11.43 -32.53
CA ILE A 750 -14.23 -11.24 -31.78
C ILE A 750 -13.05 -11.24 -32.75
N SER A 751 -12.14 -10.30 -32.56
CA SER A 751 -10.92 -10.12 -33.32
C SER A 751 -9.74 -9.90 -32.37
N GLU A 752 -8.52 -9.86 -32.91
CA GLU A 752 -7.32 -9.56 -32.11
C GLU A 752 -7.45 -8.21 -31.35
N LYS A 753 -8.18 -7.24 -31.89
CA LYS A 753 -8.40 -5.92 -31.26
C LYS A 753 -9.27 -5.97 -30.00
N ASP A 754 -10.08 -7.01 -29.84
CA ASP A 754 -10.89 -7.19 -28.61
C ASP A 754 -10.01 -7.59 -27.41
N PHE A 755 -8.72 -7.82 -27.65
CA PHE A 755 -7.70 -7.99 -26.63
C PHE A 755 -6.89 -6.70 -26.38
N ASP A 756 -7.21 -5.58 -27.02
CA ASP A 756 -6.56 -4.30 -26.71
C ASP A 756 -7.11 -3.69 -25.40
N GLY A 757 -6.25 -3.00 -24.65
CA GLY A 757 -6.65 -2.28 -23.43
C GLY A 757 -6.97 -3.15 -22.22
N TRP A 758 -6.60 -4.44 -22.26
CA TRP A 758 -6.62 -5.30 -21.08
C TRP A 758 -5.60 -4.82 -20.05
N VAL A 759 -5.87 -5.11 -18.78
CA VAL A 759 -5.05 -4.62 -17.67
C VAL A 759 -4.48 -5.76 -16.83
N GLN A 760 -3.27 -5.54 -16.32
CA GLN A 760 -2.54 -6.36 -15.37
C GLN A 760 -2.08 -7.75 -15.86
N GLU A 761 -2.97 -8.62 -16.34
CA GLU A 761 -2.59 -9.95 -16.86
C GLU A 761 -3.68 -10.54 -17.78
N ARG A 762 -3.29 -11.27 -18.85
CA ARG A 762 -4.27 -11.91 -19.75
C ARG A 762 -5.10 -13.00 -19.06
N GLY A 763 -4.48 -13.72 -18.14
CA GLY A 763 -5.15 -14.81 -17.46
C GLY A 763 -4.19 -15.72 -16.71
N LEU A 764 -4.77 -16.56 -15.85
CA LEU A 764 -4.06 -17.34 -14.87
C LEU A 764 -4.69 -18.71 -14.63
N TYR A 765 -3.83 -19.65 -14.19
CA TYR A 765 -4.17 -21.04 -13.90
C TYR A 765 -4.79 -21.79 -15.08
N PHE A 766 -4.23 -21.58 -16.26
CA PHE A 766 -4.67 -22.26 -17.47
C PHE A 766 -4.53 -23.79 -17.29
N PRO A 767 -5.54 -24.58 -17.68
CA PRO A 767 -5.37 -25.99 -17.95
C PRO A 767 -4.14 -26.22 -18.83
N SER A 768 -3.38 -27.27 -18.55
CA SER A 768 -2.23 -27.68 -19.37
C SER A 768 -2.50 -28.98 -20.13
N GLN A 769 -3.53 -29.73 -19.72
CA GLN A 769 -3.96 -30.99 -20.33
C GLN A 769 -5.47 -31.10 -20.24
N TRP A 770 -6.10 -31.62 -21.29
CA TRP A 770 -7.53 -31.87 -21.37
C TRP A 770 -7.81 -32.96 -22.41
N SER A 771 -8.97 -33.60 -22.32
CA SER A 771 -9.41 -34.62 -23.27
C SER A 771 -9.83 -34.03 -24.63
N SER A 772 -9.97 -34.88 -25.65
CA SER A 772 -10.22 -34.45 -27.05
C SER A 772 -11.58 -33.76 -27.29
N GLU A 773 -12.51 -33.86 -26.35
CA GLU A 773 -13.82 -33.21 -26.37
C GLU A 773 -13.71 -31.69 -26.23
N PHE A 774 -12.64 -31.20 -25.60
CA PHE A 774 -12.39 -29.78 -25.43
C PHE A 774 -11.74 -29.16 -26.68
N THR A 775 -12.38 -28.11 -27.18
CA THR A 775 -11.84 -27.24 -28.23
C THR A 775 -11.19 -26.03 -27.59
N PRO A 776 -9.87 -25.82 -27.75
CA PRO A 776 -9.22 -24.59 -27.34
C PRO A 776 -9.55 -23.45 -28.33
N ILE A 777 -9.92 -22.29 -27.81
CA ILE A 777 -10.38 -21.15 -28.61
C ILE A 777 -9.25 -20.15 -28.88
N LEU A 778 -8.38 -19.94 -27.89
CA LEU A 778 -7.35 -18.90 -27.90
C LEU A 778 -6.00 -19.49 -27.53
N SER A 779 -4.94 -18.89 -28.06
CA SER A 779 -3.57 -19.12 -27.58
C SER A 779 -2.83 -17.82 -27.30
N MET A 780 -1.90 -17.88 -26.37
CA MET A 780 -1.11 -16.73 -25.90
C MET A 780 0.14 -17.20 -25.14
N LYS A 781 1.13 -16.30 -25.00
CA LYS A 781 2.35 -16.53 -24.22
C LYS A 781 3.01 -15.23 -23.79
N ASP A 782 3.73 -15.30 -22.68
CA ASP A 782 4.73 -14.30 -22.34
C ASP A 782 6.00 -14.50 -23.18
N GLU A 783 6.83 -13.47 -23.24
CA GLU A 783 8.12 -13.52 -23.93
C GLU A 783 9.00 -14.65 -23.38
N GLY A 784 9.60 -15.45 -24.27
CA GLY A 784 10.49 -16.55 -23.91
C GLY A 784 9.80 -17.84 -23.43
N GLU A 785 8.47 -17.87 -23.31
CA GLU A 785 7.72 -19.06 -22.89
C GLU A 785 7.09 -19.84 -24.07
N SER A 786 6.63 -21.07 -23.76
CA SER A 786 5.79 -21.84 -24.69
C SER A 786 4.38 -21.27 -24.77
N GLU A 787 3.78 -21.43 -25.95
CA GLU A 787 2.38 -21.10 -26.22
C GLU A 787 1.43 -21.91 -25.35
N LYS A 788 0.43 -21.23 -24.78
CA LYS A 788 -0.59 -21.83 -23.92
C LYS A 788 -1.94 -21.72 -24.62
N GLN A 789 -2.66 -22.84 -24.68
CA GLN A 789 -3.95 -22.95 -25.37
C GLN A 789 -5.13 -23.15 -24.41
N GLY A 790 -4.86 -23.25 -23.10
CA GLY A 790 -5.86 -23.53 -22.06
C GLY A 790 -6.60 -22.31 -21.53
N SER A 791 -6.36 -21.11 -22.05
CA SER A 791 -6.95 -19.86 -21.55
C SER A 791 -8.47 -19.83 -21.68
N LEU A 792 -9.00 -20.43 -22.75
CA LEU A 792 -10.43 -20.63 -22.99
C LEU A 792 -10.65 -21.94 -23.74
N ILE A 793 -11.24 -22.92 -23.07
CA ILE A 793 -11.58 -24.24 -23.63
C ILE A 793 -13.08 -24.50 -23.47
N VAL A 794 -13.68 -25.15 -24.46
CA VAL A 794 -15.11 -25.46 -24.47
C VAL A 794 -15.36 -26.89 -24.94
N ALA A 795 -16.26 -27.61 -24.28
CA ALA A 795 -16.68 -28.95 -24.67
C ALA A 795 -18.21 -29.04 -24.70
N PRO A 796 -18.81 -29.70 -25.72
CA PRO A 796 -20.21 -30.10 -25.67
C PRO A 796 -20.39 -31.23 -24.64
N TYR A 797 -21.46 -31.19 -23.85
CA TYR A 797 -21.80 -32.28 -22.94
C TYR A 797 -23.32 -32.48 -22.93
N GLY A 798 -23.79 -33.64 -23.39
CA GLY A 798 -25.20 -33.84 -23.69
C GLY A 798 -25.71 -32.85 -24.75
N GLU A 799 -26.78 -32.13 -24.43
CA GLU A 799 -27.34 -31.07 -25.28
C GLU A 799 -26.75 -29.67 -24.99
N GLY A 800 -25.92 -29.55 -23.94
CA GLY A 800 -25.39 -28.27 -23.48
C GLY A 800 -23.87 -28.13 -23.66
N HIS A 801 -23.31 -27.12 -22.98
CA HIS A 801 -21.92 -26.73 -23.12
C HIS A 801 -21.25 -26.49 -21.77
N TYR A 802 -20.05 -27.02 -21.61
CA TYR A 802 -19.16 -26.70 -20.50
C TYR A 802 -18.00 -25.86 -21.01
N ILE A 803 -17.77 -24.71 -20.39
CA ILE A 803 -16.68 -23.78 -20.71
C ILE A 803 -15.80 -23.64 -19.48
N TYR A 804 -14.50 -23.79 -19.66
CA TYR A 804 -13.50 -23.37 -18.68
C TYR A 804 -12.72 -22.18 -19.23
N THR A 805 -12.56 -21.14 -18.42
CA THR A 805 -11.75 -19.97 -18.78
C THR A 805 -10.83 -19.57 -17.63
N GLY A 806 -9.55 -19.40 -17.97
CA GLY A 806 -8.55 -18.80 -17.09
C GLY A 806 -8.34 -17.31 -17.36
N LEU A 807 -9.06 -16.70 -18.31
CA LEU A 807 -8.93 -15.29 -18.63
C LEU A 807 -9.32 -14.40 -17.44
N SER A 808 -8.66 -13.26 -17.30
CA SER A 808 -8.82 -12.34 -16.17
C SER A 808 -10.10 -11.49 -16.20
N PHE A 809 -11.26 -12.06 -16.56
CA PHE A 809 -12.52 -11.30 -16.67
C PHE A 809 -12.88 -10.51 -15.41
N PHE A 810 -12.53 -11.02 -14.22
CA PHE A 810 -12.70 -10.34 -12.93
C PHE A 810 -11.89 -9.04 -12.79
N ARG A 811 -10.87 -8.82 -13.64
CA ARG A 811 -10.14 -7.54 -13.76
C ARG A 811 -10.63 -6.72 -14.93
N GLU A 812 -10.85 -7.36 -16.09
CA GLU A 812 -11.19 -6.66 -17.33
C GLU A 812 -12.61 -6.07 -17.36
N LEU A 813 -13.59 -6.81 -16.84
CA LEU A 813 -14.98 -6.37 -16.86
C LEU A 813 -15.18 -5.15 -15.93
N PRO A 814 -14.67 -5.13 -14.68
CA PRO A 814 -14.82 -3.96 -13.81
C PRO A 814 -14.17 -2.68 -14.37
N VAL A 815 -13.08 -2.77 -15.15
CA VAL A 815 -12.44 -1.59 -15.78
C VAL A 815 -13.02 -1.25 -17.16
N GLY A 816 -14.04 -1.96 -17.61
CA GLY A 816 -14.81 -1.64 -18.82
C GLY A 816 -14.13 -2.02 -20.14
N VAL A 817 -13.36 -3.10 -20.20
CA VAL A 817 -12.73 -3.55 -21.46
C VAL A 817 -13.77 -4.15 -22.41
N SER A 818 -14.09 -3.44 -23.49
CA SER A 818 -15.20 -3.82 -24.39
C SER A 818 -15.09 -5.23 -24.97
N GLY A 819 -13.90 -5.64 -25.40
CA GLY A 819 -13.70 -6.98 -25.96
C GLY A 819 -13.91 -8.10 -24.95
N ALA A 820 -13.58 -7.86 -23.67
CA ALA A 820 -13.87 -8.82 -22.59
C ALA A 820 -15.38 -9.01 -22.41
N TYR A 821 -16.17 -7.93 -22.45
CA TYR A 821 -17.64 -8.00 -22.40
C TYR A 821 -18.22 -8.76 -23.60
N LYS A 822 -17.74 -8.48 -24.82
CA LYS A 822 -18.18 -9.17 -26.04
C LYS A 822 -17.92 -10.68 -25.95
N LEU A 823 -16.71 -11.07 -25.53
CA LEU A 823 -16.34 -12.48 -25.40
C LEU A 823 -17.15 -13.18 -24.30
N PHE A 824 -17.38 -12.53 -23.16
CA PHE A 824 -18.20 -13.10 -22.09
C PHE A 824 -19.67 -13.26 -22.51
N ALA A 825 -20.24 -12.27 -23.22
CA ALA A 825 -21.59 -12.37 -23.78
C ALA A 825 -21.70 -13.51 -24.82
N ASN A 826 -20.66 -13.75 -25.62
CA ASN A 826 -20.60 -14.90 -26.52
C ASN A 826 -20.61 -16.23 -25.76
N MET A 827 -19.85 -16.34 -24.67
CA MET A 827 -19.87 -17.53 -23.80
C MET A 827 -21.26 -17.79 -23.22
N LEU A 828 -21.93 -16.75 -22.72
CA LEU A 828 -23.30 -16.87 -22.20
C LEU A 828 -24.33 -17.20 -23.30
N SER A 829 -24.00 -16.96 -24.57
CA SER A 829 -24.92 -17.11 -25.71
C SER A 829 -24.72 -18.42 -26.49
N ILE A 830 -23.76 -19.25 -26.12
CA ILE A 830 -23.45 -20.49 -26.84
C ILE A 830 -24.68 -21.41 -26.92
N GLY A 831 -24.86 -22.09 -28.06
CA GLY A 831 -26.00 -22.96 -28.31
C GLY A 831 -27.33 -22.25 -28.61
N LYS A 832 -27.39 -20.92 -28.56
CA LYS A 832 -28.60 -20.13 -28.88
C LYS A 832 -28.57 -19.66 -30.33
N SER A 833 -29.72 -19.70 -31.00
CA SER A 833 -29.84 -19.38 -32.43
C SER A 833 -30.35 -17.96 -32.73
N GLU A 834 -30.86 -17.24 -31.72
CA GLU A 834 -31.46 -15.92 -31.89
C GLU A 834 -31.09 -14.95 -30.76
N VAL A 835 -30.96 -13.66 -31.09
CA VAL A 835 -30.88 -12.55 -30.13
C VAL A 835 -32.32 -12.15 -29.78
N LYS A 836 -32.84 -12.63 -28.64
CA LYS A 836 -34.21 -12.31 -28.20
C LYS A 836 -34.23 -11.01 -27.38
N LYS A 837 -35.20 -10.14 -27.65
CA LYS A 837 -35.39 -8.84 -26.97
C LYS A 837 -36.47 -8.84 -25.86
N GLN A 838 -37.06 -9.99 -25.49
CA GLN A 838 -38.17 -10.05 -24.55
C GLN A 838 -37.86 -10.90 -23.30
N SER A 839 -38.06 -10.26 -22.14
CA SER A 839 -37.98 -10.78 -20.78
C SER A 839 -39.15 -11.69 -20.43
N ASN A 840 -39.01 -12.99 -20.69
CA ASN A 840 -39.84 -13.99 -20.02
C ASN A 840 -38.93 -14.93 -19.25
N VAL A 841 -39.05 -14.92 -17.92
CA VAL A 841 -38.52 -15.96 -17.03
C VAL A 841 -39.02 -17.31 -17.55
N LYS A 842 -38.10 -18.25 -17.82
CA LYS A 842 -38.50 -19.65 -17.98
C LYS A 842 -39.02 -20.09 -16.62
N GLY A 843 -40.33 -20.38 -16.56
CA GLY A 843 -41.11 -20.55 -15.33
C GLY A 843 -40.50 -21.51 -14.32
#